data_AF-A0A7V3CQU8-F1
#
_entry.id   AF-A0A7V3CQU8-F1
#
_cell.length_a   1.000
_cell.length_b   1.000
_cell.length_c   1.000
_cell.angle_alpha   90.00
_cell.angle_beta   90.00
_cell.angle_gamma   90.00
#
_symmetry.space_group_name_H-M   'P 1'
#
loop_
_entity.id
_entity.type
_entity.pdbx_description
1 polymer ?
#
loop_
_entity_poly.entity_id
_entity_poly.type
_entity_poly.pdbx_seq_one_letter_code
_entity_poly.pdbx_strand_id
1 'polypeptide(L)'
;MHARRFTKLRSGLIGLLTLAMALGIVPVAPGTGQTVVEPPAPSVASVAPDAYEVDNTQAQAKKIDVGGLPQDRTVHAVDNIDWVKFMGKAGSTYVIDPGYPGGGMGPSSAGIAQPAPAAWVGLELYDAAGNLLSGQDNIYMFASQAPSRRKAGPGVDAGIDPAGRLVYTATKDQMLYVRVAPITVPYYWWDGYLGLGEYTLQVRTARAAISGRVIGPEGQPLPFTEVYAYSLNGGKDARSQVEDSMSESWTLTDNNGYYTVPDLSAGEYAVEFYPWYDDLLYQWEYYDDTTNPASITPVAVGNVGVAEGVDAQLGYTTPGVTGTIVDESGDPITDVRARAYYWGGSGWHDTGRSDLVDENGVYELRDVNYWGGTLRVGFTDESPSGERYVTEYWDDAATVDAATTINLVNGIAAGTYDATLTARPMLASGMVTDGSSGEPVDGVEVTIYDQFGNWIDNMYTGADGKWFFSGSGTRDVKVRYWDSQYRYQWEYDANTTSFSDATTFNLDSNTPTSIDESLSALAPSLHGTVTDALTGKPVAGTRVSLFAYYNGAYRALDMMTTDAMGHYAFQYVGNWDVKVQFADPKGFYANEWFDDMPSMYSARTVWVSGGSSQQVDAALMPKDGRVYGGDRYSNAAVIAEQQWPDWEGISHVIVASGEDKAAADPLSAASLCWAYDAPMLLTSSAGNPQALTSALKAIMASNQIEKTGVEPAKVQVHVVGGPASVPQANIDELGSIVGTANVERLPYGDRYETARQVAIRAHAVALDRGEDPGLAFVANGADPAKFFDALSASAVAGHIGAPILLTNAGTLPLATERALADLDEPAVVVVGGTASVSQAVYNELGAVERIAGGDRYKTSVAVAERAAAQGWLNLDRVGVASKIPDAVTGGALVGLKTGGPLVITAPTALPTPVYQFFDRWDQTVQQVYIFGGPNSVSANVKTQINKALAQ
;
A
#
# COMPACT_ATOMS: atom_id res chain seq x y z
N MET A 1 15.86 -24.29 3.36
CA MET A 1 14.56 -24.99 3.38
C MET A 1 13.42 -24.01 3.09
N HIS A 2 13.15 -23.69 1.82
CA HIS A 2 11.91 -23.05 1.37
C HIS A 2 11.91 -23.11 -0.17
N ALA A 3 11.32 -24.16 -0.73
CA ALA A 3 10.76 -24.22 -2.09
C ALA A 3 10.51 -25.69 -2.44
N ARG A 4 9.32 -26.21 -2.14
CA ARG A 4 8.68 -27.33 -2.86
C ARG A 4 7.36 -27.62 -2.17
N ARG A 5 6.27 -27.05 -2.71
CA ARG A 5 4.90 -27.59 -2.71
C ARG A 5 3.95 -26.51 -3.20
N PHE A 6 3.70 -26.45 -4.51
CA PHE A 6 2.39 -26.05 -5.07
C PHE A 6 2.33 -26.49 -6.54
N THR A 7 1.85 -27.72 -6.77
CA THR A 7 1.40 -28.16 -8.10
C THR A 7 0.15 -29.00 -7.92
N LYS A 8 -1.02 -28.41 -8.20
CA LYS A 8 -2.21 -29.02 -8.82
C LYS A 8 -3.44 -28.12 -8.61
N LEU A 9 -3.89 -27.47 -9.68
CA LEU A 9 -5.27 -27.35 -10.16
C LEU A 9 -5.39 -26.17 -11.13
N ARG A 10 -5.01 -26.39 -12.40
CA ARG A 10 -5.44 -25.59 -13.56
C ARG A 10 -6.04 -26.53 -14.58
N SER A 11 -7.37 -26.49 -14.74
CA SER A 11 -8.05 -26.99 -15.93
C SER A 11 -9.48 -26.45 -15.94
N GLY A 12 -9.71 -25.41 -16.73
CA GLY A 12 -11.05 -24.86 -16.94
C GLY A 12 -11.09 -23.43 -17.48
N LEU A 13 -10.35 -23.11 -18.55
CA LEU A 13 -10.65 -21.91 -19.36
C LEU A 13 -10.05 -22.03 -20.78
N ILE A 14 -10.62 -22.92 -21.61
CA ILE A 14 -10.51 -22.83 -23.06
C ILE A 14 -11.95 -22.95 -23.58
N GLY A 15 -12.49 -21.82 -24.03
CA GLY A 15 -13.83 -21.77 -24.60
C GLY A 15 -14.39 -20.36 -24.57
N LEU A 16 -14.07 -19.58 -25.60
CA LEU A 16 -14.80 -18.42 -26.17
C LEU A 16 -13.85 -17.28 -26.54
N LEU A 17 -13.10 -17.49 -27.62
CA LEU A 17 -12.42 -16.42 -28.37
C LEU A 17 -12.60 -16.70 -29.86
N THR A 18 -13.84 -16.52 -30.34
CA THR A 18 -14.21 -16.45 -31.77
C THR A 18 -15.61 -15.88 -31.91
N LEU A 19 -15.77 -14.54 -31.86
CA LEU A 19 -16.90 -13.83 -32.50
C LEU A 19 -16.71 -12.28 -32.48
N ALA A 20 -15.76 -11.73 -33.25
CA ALA A 20 -15.65 -10.28 -33.43
C ALA A 20 -15.06 -9.88 -34.80
N MET A 21 -15.41 -10.61 -35.86
CA MET A 21 -15.23 -10.18 -37.25
C MET A 21 -16.50 -10.48 -38.03
N ALA A 22 -17.56 -9.72 -37.74
CA ALA A 22 -18.72 -9.57 -38.62
C ALA A 22 -19.56 -8.42 -38.08
N LEU A 23 -19.41 -7.23 -38.66
CA LEU A 23 -20.42 -6.17 -38.83
C LEU A 23 -19.69 -4.84 -39.04
N GLY A 24 -19.22 -4.61 -40.27
CA GLY A 24 -18.75 -3.30 -40.69
C GLY A 24 -19.90 -2.31 -40.79
N ILE A 25 -19.80 -1.20 -40.06
CA ILE A 25 -20.63 0.00 -40.24
C ILE A 25 -19.73 1.21 -39.94
N VAL A 26 -19.66 2.14 -40.90
CA VAL A 26 -19.00 3.47 -40.81
C VAL A 26 -20.06 4.54 -40.52
N PRO A 27 -19.76 5.55 -39.70
CA PRO A 27 -20.18 6.93 -40.01
C PRO A 27 -19.03 7.95 -39.73
N VAL A 28 -18.57 8.74 -40.70
CA VAL A 28 -19.01 10.09 -41.17
C VAL A 28 -18.95 11.20 -40.10
N ALA A 29 -18.12 12.21 -40.38
CA ALA A 29 -17.95 13.45 -39.60
C ALA A 29 -19.05 14.50 -39.86
N PRO A 30 -19.31 15.37 -38.87
CA PRO A 30 -19.43 16.81 -39.07
C PRO A 30 -18.52 17.54 -38.05
N GLY A 31 -17.97 18.73 -38.27
CA GLY A 31 -18.47 19.88 -39.02
C GLY A 31 -18.17 21.11 -38.15
N THR A 32 -17.49 22.08 -38.72
CA THR A 32 -16.89 23.26 -38.10
C THR A 32 -17.87 24.22 -37.44
N GLY A 33 -17.47 24.78 -36.28
CA GLY A 33 -17.59 26.21 -35.99
C GLY A 33 -18.71 26.64 -35.03
N GLN A 34 -18.37 26.77 -33.74
CA GLN A 34 -18.82 27.88 -32.91
C GLN A 34 -17.70 28.29 -31.93
N THR A 35 -17.32 29.56 -32.00
CA THR A 35 -16.33 30.24 -31.16
C THR A 35 -16.87 30.43 -29.74
N VAL A 36 -16.17 29.90 -28.73
CA VAL A 36 -16.37 30.26 -27.33
C VAL A 36 -15.24 31.21 -26.93
N VAL A 37 -15.65 32.36 -26.38
CA VAL A 37 -14.76 33.37 -25.79
C VAL A 37 -14.28 32.83 -24.43
N GLU A 38 -12.98 32.68 -24.24
CA GLU A 38 -12.40 32.29 -22.95
C GLU A 38 -12.54 33.44 -21.91
N PRO A 39 -12.86 33.11 -20.64
CA PRO A 39 -12.77 34.08 -19.54
C PRO A 39 -11.30 34.37 -19.19
N PRO A 40 -10.96 35.55 -18.62
CA PRO A 40 -9.58 35.89 -18.31
C PRO A 40 -9.02 34.97 -17.21
N ALA A 41 -7.75 34.58 -17.37
CA ALA A 41 -7.03 33.78 -16.41
C ALA A 41 -7.04 34.40 -15.00
N PRO A 42 -7.18 33.60 -13.92
CA PRO A 42 -7.14 34.10 -12.56
C PRO A 42 -5.77 34.71 -12.26
N SER A 43 -5.77 35.91 -11.67
CA SER A 43 -4.57 36.60 -11.23
C SER A 43 -3.91 35.82 -10.10
N VAL A 44 -2.69 35.32 -10.35
CA VAL A 44 -1.84 34.65 -9.35
C VAL A 44 -1.45 35.68 -8.28
N ALA A 45 -1.79 35.39 -7.03
CA ALA A 45 -1.32 36.19 -5.89
C ALA A 45 0.22 36.19 -5.86
N SER A 46 0.82 37.38 -5.84
CA SER A 46 2.27 37.53 -5.80
C SER A 46 2.82 37.05 -4.46
N VAL A 47 3.57 35.94 -4.48
CA VAL A 47 4.43 35.51 -3.38
C VAL A 47 5.60 36.50 -3.27
N ALA A 48 5.97 36.90 -2.06
CA ALA A 48 7.05 37.86 -1.84
C ALA A 48 8.39 37.28 -2.33
N PRO A 49 9.22 38.05 -3.06
CA PRO A 49 10.54 37.60 -3.49
C PRO A 49 11.45 37.43 -2.27
N ASP A 50 12.05 36.24 -2.13
CA ASP A 50 13.18 36.06 -1.23
C ASP A 50 14.49 36.45 -1.94
N ALA A 51 15.60 36.43 -1.19
CA ALA A 51 16.88 36.88 -1.70
C ALA A 51 17.57 35.88 -2.65
N TYR A 52 16.94 34.74 -2.99
CA TYR A 52 17.64 33.62 -3.62
C TYR A 52 17.18 33.21 -5.02
N GLU A 53 16.02 33.58 -5.61
CA GLU A 53 15.75 33.21 -7.03
C GLU A 53 14.67 34.00 -7.81
N VAL A 54 14.71 33.93 -9.15
CA VAL A 54 13.99 34.82 -10.10
C VAL A 54 13.01 34.04 -11.01
N ASP A 55 12.84 32.72 -10.86
CA ASP A 55 12.29 31.78 -11.85
C ASP A 55 11.00 31.02 -11.45
N ASN A 56 10.21 31.61 -10.55
CA ASN A 56 8.98 31.01 -10.01
C ASN A 56 7.80 30.98 -11.00
N THR A 57 7.99 31.53 -12.20
CA THR A 57 6.97 31.58 -13.26
C THR A 57 7.55 31.15 -14.60
N GLN A 58 6.71 30.60 -15.46
CA GLN A 58 7.08 30.21 -16.82
C GLN A 58 7.75 31.35 -17.63
N ALA A 59 7.34 32.60 -17.41
CA ALA A 59 7.92 33.77 -18.07
C ALA A 59 9.40 33.99 -17.70
N GLN A 60 9.75 33.60 -16.48
CA GLN A 60 11.09 33.75 -15.93
C GLN A 60 11.99 32.54 -16.16
N ALA A 61 11.48 31.49 -16.82
CA ALA A 61 12.16 30.22 -16.98
C ALA A 61 13.57 30.36 -17.58
N LYS A 62 14.56 29.73 -16.93
CA LYS A 62 15.97 29.76 -17.37
C LYS A 62 16.23 28.77 -18.51
N LYS A 63 17.09 29.14 -19.45
CA LYS A 63 17.40 28.29 -20.62
C LYS A 63 18.34 27.13 -20.24
N ILE A 64 18.04 25.92 -20.69
CA ILE A 64 18.94 24.77 -20.70
C ILE A 64 19.37 24.47 -22.14
N ASP A 65 20.63 24.07 -22.31
CA ASP A 65 21.16 23.64 -23.60
C ASP A 65 20.95 22.13 -23.78
N VAL A 66 20.25 21.76 -24.84
CA VAL A 66 19.98 20.35 -25.17
C VAL A 66 21.29 19.65 -25.51
N GLY A 67 21.56 18.51 -24.85
CA GLY A 67 22.75 17.70 -25.05
C GLY A 67 24.02 18.26 -24.39
N GLY A 68 23.89 19.30 -23.56
CA GLY A 68 24.98 19.83 -22.74
C GLY A 68 25.26 19.01 -21.48
N LEU A 69 26.29 19.42 -20.72
CA LEU A 69 26.54 18.91 -19.37
C LEU A 69 25.31 19.15 -18.47
N PRO A 70 25.02 18.26 -17.50
CA PRO A 70 24.00 18.50 -16.49
C PRO A 70 24.16 19.89 -15.86
N GLN A 71 23.05 20.60 -15.69
CA GLN A 71 23.06 21.95 -15.14
C GLN A 71 22.44 21.92 -13.74
N ASP A 72 23.19 22.35 -12.74
CA ASP A 72 22.71 22.47 -11.36
C ASP A 72 21.62 23.54 -11.26
N ARG A 73 20.57 23.22 -10.51
CA ARG A 73 19.42 24.07 -10.22
C ARG A 73 19.01 23.86 -8.77
N THR A 74 19.00 24.93 -7.98
CA THR A 74 18.46 24.89 -6.63
C THR A 74 16.93 24.73 -6.72
N VAL A 75 16.34 23.86 -5.91
CA VAL A 75 14.88 23.71 -5.83
C VAL A 75 14.47 23.81 -4.36
N HIS A 76 13.52 24.70 -4.04
CA HIS A 76 13.02 24.86 -2.67
C HIS A 76 11.79 23.97 -2.43
N ALA A 77 12.03 22.74 -1.98
CA ALA A 77 11.07 21.63 -1.99
C ALA A 77 9.86 21.75 -1.03
N VAL A 78 9.74 22.81 -0.22
CA VAL A 78 8.59 22.96 0.68
C VAL A 78 7.59 24.00 0.16
N ASP A 79 8.04 25.01 -0.58
CA ASP A 79 7.24 26.23 -0.84
C ASP A 79 7.33 26.83 -2.26
N ASN A 80 8.12 26.27 -3.19
CA ASN A 80 8.36 26.91 -4.50
C ASN A 80 8.21 25.98 -5.73
N ILE A 81 7.92 26.58 -6.89
CA ILE A 81 7.85 25.95 -8.22
C ILE A 81 8.92 26.59 -9.10
N ASP A 82 9.80 25.79 -9.70
CA ASP A 82 10.85 26.30 -10.57
C ASP A 82 10.60 25.96 -12.04
N TRP A 83 10.91 26.90 -12.94
CA TRP A 83 10.71 26.73 -14.37
C TRP A 83 12.03 26.83 -15.16
N VAL A 84 12.23 25.90 -16.10
CA VAL A 84 13.30 25.95 -17.10
C VAL A 84 12.74 25.80 -18.50
N LYS A 85 13.52 26.16 -19.53
CA LYS A 85 13.08 26.11 -20.92
C LYS A 85 14.18 25.68 -21.88
N PHE A 86 13.81 25.01 -22.96
CA PHE A 86 14.71 24.66 -24.05
C PHE A 86 13.98 24.71 -25.39
N MET A 87 14.75 24.79 -26.49
CA MET A 87 14.17 24.81 -27.83
C MET A 87 13.93 23.37 -28.32
N GLY A 88 12.67 22.97 -28.44
CA GLY A 88 12.25 21.75 -29.12
C GLY A 88 12.30 21.94 -30.64
N LYS A 89 12.84 20.95 -31.35
CA LYS A 89 12.95 20.89 -32.80
C LYS A 89 11.99 19.82 -33.34
N ALA A 90 11.25 20.18 -34.39
CA ALA A 90 10.27 19.29 -35.01
C ALA A 90 10.92 17.95 -35.41
N GLY A 91 10.29 16.84 -35.02
CA GLY A 91 10.76 15.48 -35.29
C GLY A 91 11.81 14.96 -34.32
N SER A 92 12.32 15.77 -33.40
CA SER A 92 13.25 15.32 -32.36
C SER A 92 12.51 14.82 -31.13
N THR A 93 12.93 13.67 -30.62
CA THR A 93 12.51 13.16 -29.31
C THR A 93 13.51 13.60 -28.26
N TYR A 94 13.04 13.99 -27.09
CA TYR A 94 13.82 14.51 -25.97
C TYR A 94 13.58 13.64 -24.74
N VAL A 95 14.65 13.37 -23.99
CA VAL A 95 14.63 12.76 -22.64
C VAL A 95 15.02 13.84 -21.65
N ILE A 96 14.19 14.03 -20.63
CA ILE A 96 14.42 14.96 -19.53
C ILE A 96 14.74 14.13 -18.28
N ASP A 97 15.94 14.31 -17.76
CA ASP A 97 16.57 13.46 -16.75
C ASP A 97 16.98 14.31 -15.54
N PRO A 98 16.35 14.14 -14.36
CA PRO A 98 16.84 14.70 -13.12
C PRO A 98 18.05 13.86 -12.69
N GLY A 99 19.25 14.30 -13.07
CA GLY A 99 20.48 13.53 -12.94
C GLY A 99 20.77 13.10 -11.51
N TYR A 100 21.45 11.96 -11.39
CA TYR A 100 22.06 11.49 -10.15
C TYR A 100 23.24 12.40 -9.75
N PRO A 101 23.35 12.90 -8.51
CA PRO A 101 24.56 13.56 -8.05
C PRO A 101 25.69 12.51 -8.01
N GLY A 102 26.57 12.53 -9.02
CA GLY A 102 27.69 11.57 -9.15
C GLY A 102 28.65 11.58 -7.93
N GLY A 103 29.46 10.55 -7.68
CA GLY A 103 29.89 9.46 -8.56
C GLY A 103 30.56 8.31 -7.80
N GLY A 104 31.11 7.37 -8.55
CA GLY A 104 31.45 6.01 -8.12
C GLY A 104 32.30 5.88 -6.85
N MET A 105 31.82 5.03 -5.95
CA MET A 105 32.64 4.13 -5.12
C MET A 105 31.85 2.83 -4.99
N GLY A 106 32.46 1.71 -5.36
CA GLY A 106 31.97 0.37 -5.00
C GLY A 106 31.91 0.20 -3.48
N PRO A 107 31.31 -0.89 -2.98
CA PRO A 107 31.13 -1.10 -1.55
C PRO A 107 32.49 -1.37 -0.89
N SER A 108 33.21 -0.33 -0.48
CA SER A 108 34.36 -0.46 0.41
C SER A 108 33.94 -0.12 1.83
N SER A 109 34.10 -1.11 2.70
CA SER A 109 34.05 -1.04 4.15
C SER A 109 34.88 0.11 4.73
N ALA A 110 34.24 1.22 5.10
CA ALA A 110 34.66 2.13 6.18
C ALA A 110 33.64 3.27 6.32
N GLY A 111 33.07 3.47 7.51
CA GLY A 111 32.03 4.46 7.75
C GLY A 111 32.51 5.90 7.60
N ILE A 112 31.80 6.69 6.77
CA ILE A 112 31.72 8.16 6.79
C ILE A 112 30.35 8.58 6.20
N ALA A 113 29.63 9.45 6.91
CA ALA A 113 28.45 10.28 6.56
C ALA A 113 27.34 9.71 5.64
N GLN A 114 26.14 9.56 6.21
CA GLN A 114 24.90 9.28 5.45
C GLN A 114 24.60 10.40 4.44
N PRO A 115 24.16 10.09 3.20
CA PRO A 115 23.67 11.10 2.27
C PRO A 115 22.37 11.74 2.80
N ALA A 116 22.15 13.02 2.47
CA ALA A 116 20.97 13.79 2.88
C ALA A 116 19.65 13.12 2.42
N PRO A 117 18.55 13.28 3.17
CA PRO A 117 17.28 12.62 2.85
C PRO A 117 16.62 13.17 1.58
N ALA A 118 16.15 12.25 0.76
CA ALA A 118 15.53 12.48 -0.55
C ALA A 118 14.17 13.20 -0.45
N ALA A 119 13.91 14.16 -1.34
CA ALA A 119 12.59 14.79 -1.51
C ALA A 119 11.93 14.36 -2.83
N TRP A 120 10.61 14.14 -2.79
CA TRP A 120 9.80 13.79 -3.96
C TRP A 120 9.51 15.03 -4.80
N VAL A 121 9.94 15.02 -6.07
CA VAL A 121 9.68 16.09 -7.04
C VAL A 121 8.88 15.56 -8.23
N GLY A 122 7.99 16.41 -8.76
CA GLY A 122 7.25 16.19 -9.99
C GLY A 122 7.87 16.99 -11.14
N LEU A 123 7.86 16.40 -12.33
CA LEU A 123 8.32 17.03 -13.57
C LEU A 123 7.16 17.14 -14.55
N GLU A 124 6.88 18.36 -15.02
CA GLU A 124 5.85 18.63 -16.01
C GLU A 124 6.43 19.42 -17.17
N LEU A 125 6.05 19.10 -18.40
CA LEU A 125 6.50 19.74 -19.62
C LEU A 125 5.34 20.50 -20.27
N TYR A 126 5.57 21.77 -20.62
CA TYR A 126 4.59 22.70 -21.16
C TYR A 126 5.06 23.33 -22.48
N ASP A 127 4.11 23.76 -23.31
CA ASP A 127 4.39 24.67 -24.44
C ASP A 127 4.42 26.15 -24.00
N ALA A 128 4.79 27.04 -24.91
CA ALA A 128 4.84 28.48 -24.65
C ALA A 128 3.48 29.14 -24.33
N ALA A 129 2.36 28.46 -24.61
CA ALA A 129 1.01 28.92 -24.28
C ALA A 129 0.55 28.42 -22.91
N GLY A 130 1.36 27.61 -22.21
CA GLY A 130 1.05 27.06 -20.90
C GLY A 130 0.24 25.76 -20.97
N ASN A 131 0.12 25.13 -22.13
CA ASN A 131 -0.54 23.84 -22.26
C ASN A 131 0.40 22.72 -21.80
N LEU A 132 -0.08 21.82 -20.96
CA LEU A 132 0.67 20.64 -20.53
C LEU A 132 0.85 19.67 -21.71
N LEU A 133 2.09 19.36 -22.02
CA LEU A 133 2.50 18.44 -23.07
C LEU A 133 2.81 17.04 -22.54
N SER A 134 3.42 16.92 -21.36
CA SER A 134 3.72 15.64 -20.69
C SER A 134 4.00 15.87 -19.21
N GLY A 135 3.80 14.89 -18.33
CA GLY A 135 4.10 15.06 -16.91
C GLY A 135 4.21 13.74 -16.14
N GLN A 136 4.98 13.76 -15.05
CA GLN A 136 5.20 12.64 -14.14
C GLN A 136 5.08 13.10 -12.69
N ASP A 137 4.28 12.35 -11.93
CA ASP A 137 4.22 12.43 -10.47
C ASP A 137 5.13 11.34 -9.89
N ASN A 138 5.98 11.70 -8.91
CA ASN A 138 6.83 10.86 -8.06
C ASN A 138 8.11 10.29 -8.71
N ILE A 139 9.21 11.04 -8.63
CA ILE A 139 10.56 10.52 -8.91
C ILE A 139 11.21 10.09 -7.59
N TYR A 140 11.34 8.77 -7.37
CA TYR A 140 12.14 8.21 -6.28
C TYR A 140 13.54 7.89 -6.81
N MET A 141 14.55 8.60 -6.31
CA MET A 141 15.94 8.23 -6.56
C MET A 141 16.23 7.03 -5.65
N PHE A 142 16.55 5.86 -6.22
CA PHE A 142 16.76 4.54 -5.57
C PHE A 142 15.52 3.63 -5.39
N ALA A 143 14.92 3.09 -6.47
CA ALA A 143 14.45 1.68 -6.60
C ALA A 143 13.39 1.49 -7.70
N SER A 144 13.34 0.25 -8.21
CA SER A 144 12.59 -0.29 -9.36
C SER A 144 11.07 -0.43 -9.20
N GLN A 145 10.32 0.64 -8.90
CA GLN A 145 8.85 0.61 -8.99
C GLN A 145 8.32 1.44 -10.18
N ALA A 146 7.28 0.92 -10.85
CA ALA A 146 6.69 1.55 -12.03
C ALA A 146 5.96 2.88 -11.67
N PRO A 147 6.28 4.01 -12.34
CA PRO A 147 5.71 5.32 -12.02
C PRO A 147 4.26 5.53 -12.52
N SER A 148 3.50 6.38 -11.84
CA SER A 148 2.14 6.81 -12.22
C SER A 148 2.14 7.88 -13.32
N ARG A 149 1.32 7.71 -14.37
CA ARG A 149 1.26 8.59 -15.55
C ARG A 149 0.14 9.63 -15.44
N ARG A 150 0.36 10.88 -15.90
CA ARG A 150 -0.70 11.83 -16.28
C ARG A 150 -0.90 11.82 -17.80
N LYS A 151 -2.15 11.72 -18.26
CA LYS A 151 -2.51 11.64 -19.68
C LYS A 151 -2.50 13.04 -20.31
N ALA A 152 -1.70 13.24 -21.36
CA ALA A 152 -1.81 14.43 -22.22
C ALA A 152 -3.08 14.33 -23.11
N GLY A 153 -3.60 15.48 -23.56
CA GLY A 153 -4.78 15.55 -24.44
C GLY A 153 -4.61 14.82 -25.79
N PRO A 154 -5.68 14.73 -26.61
CA PRO A 154 -5.66 13.94 -27.84
C PRO A 154 -4.57 14.42 -28.82
N GLY A 155 -3.64 13.53 -29.19
CA GLY A 155 -2.62 13.79 -30.22
C GLY A 155 -1.17 13.96 -29.75
N VAL A 156 -0.86 13.65 -28.47
CA VAL A 156 0.51 13.71 -27.94
C VAL A 156 0.99 12.32 -27.51
N ASP A 157 1.99 11.78 -28.22
CA ASP A 157 2.68 10.54 -27.87
C ASP A 157 3.88 10.90 -26.96
N ALA A 158 3.62 10.97 -25.65
CA ALA A 158 4.67 11.19 -24.66
C ALA A 158 4.69 10.00 -23.68
N GLY A 159 5.82 9.31 -23.63
CA GLY A 159 6.05 8.13 -22.82
C GLY A 159 7.02 8.43 -21.68
N ILE A 160 6.83 7.78 -20.54
CA ILE A 160 7.92 7.59 -19.58
C ILE A 160 8.74 6.41 -20.10
N ASP A 161 10.07 6.53 -20.18
CA ASP A 161 10.91 5.41 -20.59
C ASP A 161 11.02 4.34 -19.48
N PRO A 162 11.52 3.14 -19.78
CA PRO A 162 11.66 2.08 -18.77
C PRO A 162 12.57 2.44 -17.58
N ALA A 163 13.41 3.48 -17.73
CA ALA A 163 14.25 4.01 -16.66
C ALA A 163 13.54 5.11 -15.84
N GLY A 164 12.25 5.35 -16.08
CA GLY A 164 11.44 6.30 -15.32
C GLY A 164 11.66 7.77 -15.70
N ARG A 165 12.25 8.06 -16.87
CA ARG A 165 12.55 9.42 -17.36
C ARG A 165 11.47 9.94 -18.30
N LEU A 166 11.26 11.26 -18.31
CA LEU A 166 10.21 11.89 -19.11
C LEU A 166 10.67 12.03 -20.58
N VAL A 167 9.92 11.43 -21.52
CA VAL A 167 10.23 11.44 -22.95
C VAL A 167 9.17 12.18 -23.75
N TYR A 168 9.59 13.08 -24.64
CA TYR A 168 8.69 13.90 -25.47
C TYR A 168 9.21 14.07 -26.89
N THR A 169 8.38 13.75 -27.89
CA THR A 169 8.66 14.02 -29.31
C THR A 169 8.05 15.35 -29.73
N ALA A 170 8.89 16.32 -30.08
CA ALA A 170 8.43 17.64 -30.51
C ALA A 170 7.86 17.57 -31.93
N THR A 171 6.60 17.98 -32.09
CA THR A 171 5.89 17.94 -33.39
C THR A 171 6.15 19.19 -34.25
N LYS A 172 6.69 20.25 -33.66
CA LYS A 172 7.03 21.52 -34.31
C LYS A 172 8.21 22.19 -33.59
N ASP A 173 8.89 23.11 -34.27
CA ASP A 173 9.89 23.97 -33.64
C ASP A 173 9.19 24.91 -32.64
N GLN A 174 9.47 24.75 -31.35
CA GLN A 174 8.86 25.57 -30.30
C GLN A 174 9.71 25.60 -29.03
N MET A 175 9.56 26.65 -28.23
CA MET A 175 10.07 26.64 -26.87
C MET A 175 9.22 25.73 -26.00
N LEU A 176 9.90 24.83 -25.30
CA LEU A 176 9.35 23.89 -24.34
C LEU A 176 9.80 24.32 -22.94
N TYR A 177 8.91 24.16 -21.97
CA TYR A 177 9.11 24.61 -20.60
C TYR A 177 8.97 23.42 -19.65
N VAL A 178 9.97 23.15 -18.83
CA VAL A 178 9.88 22.13 -17.78
C VAL A 178 9.60 22.85 -16.47
N ARG A 179 8.52 22.44 -15.80
CA ARG A 179 8.18 22.82 -14.44
C ARG A 179 8.66 21.73 -13.50
N VAL A 180 9.41 22.13 -12.49
CA VAL A 180 9.84 21.28 -11.37
C VAL A 180 9.04 21.74 -10.15
N ALA A 181 8.27 20.84 -9.54
CA ALA A 181 7.44 21.17 -8.40
C ALA A 181 7.58 20.11 -7.30
N PRO A 182 7.53 20.49 -6.02
CA PRO A 182 7.43 19.54 -4.94
C PRO A 182 6.10 18.79 -5.02
N ILE A 183 6.13 17.50 -4.67
CA ILE A 183 4.91 16.72 -4.52
C ILE A 183 4.56 16.70 -3.05
N THR A 184 3.37 17.20 -2.72
CA THR A 184 2.80 17.05 -1.38
C THR A 184 2.47 15.57 -1.16
N VAL A 185 3.38 14.81 -0.55
CA VAL A 185 3.07 13.48 -0.03
C VAL A 185 2.30 13.63 1.28
N PRO A 186 1.15 12.95 1.46
CA PRO A 186 0.50 12.88 2.75
C PRO A 186 1.34 11.96 3.66
N TYR A 187 2.08 12.56 4.58
CA TYR A 187 2.64 12.00 5.83
C TYR A 187 3.18 10.55 5.81
N TYR A 188 4.51 10.41 5.89
CA TYR A 188 5.16 9.30 6.62
C TYR A 188 6.25 9.85 7.54
N TRP A 189 6.31 9.26 8.72
CA TRP A 189 7.12 9.59 9.89
C TRP A 189 8.62 9.68 9.59
N TRP A 190 9.16 10.90 9.55
CA TRP A 190 10.55 11.20 9.95
C TRP A 190 10.65 12.68 10.33
N ASP A 191 10.59 12.99 11.62
CA ASP A 191 11.01 14.31 12.10
C ASP A 191 12.54 14.34 12.12
N GLY A 192 13.12 15.27 11.34
CA GLY A 192 14.52 15.64 11.42
C GLY A 192 15.24 15.58 10.07
N TYR A 193 15.41 16.77 9.47
CA TYR A 193 16.07 17.08 8.20
C TYR A 193 15.29 16.68 6.95
N LEU A 194 14.61 17.65 6.31
CA LEU A 194 14.55 17.68 4.84
C LEU A 194 15.69 18.59 4.42
N GLY A 195 16.75 18.00 3.85
CA GLY A 195 17.92 18.74 3.41
C GLY A 195 17.57 19.67 2.24
N LEU A 196 18.05 20.90 2.31
CA LEU A 196 18.11 21.85 1.19
C LEU A 196 18.92 21.20 0.05
N GLY A 197 18.25 20.74 -1.00
CA GLY A 197 18.90 20.01 -2.10
C GLY A 197 19.06 20.86 -3.36
N GLU A 198 20.28 20.92 -3.90
CA GLU A 198 20.54 21.30 -5.29
C GLU A 198 20.25 20.08 -6.19
N TYR A 199 19.53 20.28 -7.30
CA TYR A 199 19.18 19.23 -8.25
C TYR A 199 19.90 19.47 -9.59
N THR A 200 20.42 18.40 -10.19
CA THR A 200 20.94 18.49 -11.56
C THR A 200 19.85 18.12 -12.54
N LEU A 201 19.63 18.92 -13.57
CA LEU A 201 18.68 18.58 -14.64
C LEU A 201 19.42 18.55 -15.98
N GLN A 202 19.19 17.50 -16.76
CA GLN A 202 19.71 17.35 -18.11
C GLN A 202 18.57 17.12 -19.10
N VAL A 203 18.65 17.77 -20.27
CA VAL A 203 17.76 17.51 -21.40
C VAL A 203 18.61 17.02 -22.56
N ARG A 204 18.38 15.81 -23.03
CA ARG A 204 19.08 15.20 -24.18
C ARG A 204 18.10 14.79 -25.27
N THR A 205 18.56 14.64 -26.50
CA THR A 205 17.76 13.94 -27.52
C THR A 205 17.67 12.46 -27.17
N ALA A 206 16.50 11.85 -27.32
CA ALA A 206 16.32 10.43 -27.09
C ALA A 206 17.24 9.62 -28.00
N ARG A 207 17.75 8.53 -27.43
CA ARG A 207 18.62 7.55 -28.05
C ARG A 207 17.89 6.21 -28.07
N ALA A 208 18.38 5.26 -28.85
CA ALA A 208 17.74 3.96 -28.94
C ALA A 208 18.03 3.10 -27.69
N ALA A 209 17.28 2.01 -27.56
CA ALA A 209 17.46 1.02 -26.50
C ALA A 209 17.33 -0.41 -27.06
N ILE A 210 17.82 -1.40 -26.32
CA ILE A 210 17.66 -2.83 -26.59
C ILE A 210 16.92 -3.46 -25.41
N SER A 211 15.92 -4.32 -25.66
CA SER A 211 15.20 -5.03 -24.59
C SER A 211 14.99 -6.50 -24.91
N GLY A 212 14.80 -7.28 -23.84
CA GLY A 212 14.58 -8.72 -23.92
C GLY A 212 14.41 -9.34 -22.55
N ARG A 213 14.57 -10.67 -22.49
CA ARG A 213 14.43 -11.48 -21.29
C ARG A 213 15.54 -12.54 -21.19
N VAL A 214 16.07 -12.72 -19.99
CA VAL A 214 17.05 -13.77 -19.67
C VAL A 214 16.41 -14.84 -18.79
N ILE A 215 16.59 -16.10 -19.19
CA ILE A 215 16.11 -17.28 -18.48
C ILE A 215 17.23 -18.33 -18.35
N GLY A 216 17.09 -19.26 -17.42
CA GLY A 216 17.99 -20.41 -17.28
C GLY A 216 17.52 -21.63 -18.07
N PRO A 217 18.24 -22.77 -18.00
CA PRO A 217 18.00 -23.96 -18.83
C PRO A 217 16.63 -24.61 -18.62
N GLU A 218 16.04 -24.47 -17.43
CA GLU A 218 14.71 -25.01 -17.10
C GLU A 218 13.58 -23.99 -17.34
N GLY A 219 13.89 -22.83 -17.94
CA GLY A 219 12.94 -21.76 -18.22
C GLY A 219 12.63 -20.85 -17.03
N GLN A 220 13.36 -21.00 -15.93
CA GLN A 220 13.31 -20.11 -14.77
C GLN A 220 13.85 -18.71 -15.13
N PRO A 221 13.24 -17.61 -14.68
CA PRO A 221 13.79 -16.28 -14.88
C PRO A 221 15.12 -16.10 -14.14
N LEU A 222 16.09 -15.41 -14.75
CA LEU A 222 17.36 -15.07 -14.10
C LEU A 222 17.37 -13.59 -13.71
N PRO A 223 17.21 -13.26 -12.42
CA PRO A 223 17.29 -11.88 -11.94
C PRO A 223 18.73 -11.41 -11.79
N PHE A 224 18.96 -10.09 -11.80
CA PHE A 224 20.27 -9.48 -11.57
C PHE A 224 21.37 -9.95 -12.54
N THR A 225 20.99 -10.42 -13.74
CA THR A 225 21.94 -10.68 -14.83
C THR A 225 22.31 -9.36 -15.47
N GLU A 226 23.61 -9.08 -15.58
CA GLU A 226 24.13 -7.89 -16.25
C GLU A 226 23.99 -8.06 -17.75
N VAL A 227 23.46 -7.04 -18.42
CA VAL A 227 23.33 -7.01 -19.88
C VAL A 227 24.08 -5.82 -20.43
N TYR A 228 25.15 -6.09 -21.18
CA TYR A 228 26.03 -5.08 -21.76
C TYR A 228 25.77 -4.91 -23.25
N ALA A 229 25.86 -3.67 -23.76
CA ALA A 229 25.83 -3.38 -25.19
C ALA A 229 27.14 -2.72 -25.64
N TYR A 230 27.90 -3.40 -26.49
CA TYR A 230 29.17 -2.92 -27.06
C TYR A 230 28.95 -2.43 -28.49
N SER A 231 29.30 -1.17 -28.76
CA SER A 231 29.16 -0.56 -30.09
C SER A 231 30.13 -1.20 -31.09
N LEU A 232 29.64 -1.59 -32.28
CA LEU A 232 30.44 -2.18 -33.35
C LEU A 232 30.82 -1.19 -34.46
N ASN A 233 30.48 0.10 -34.30
CA ASN A 233 30.55 1.13 -35.35
C ASN A 233 31.97 1.63 -35.72
N GLY A 234 33.04 0.98 -35.24
CA GLY A 234 34.44 1.41 -35.44
C GLY A 234 35.17 0.88 -36.69
N GLY A 235 34.54 0.08 -37.56
CA GLY A 235 35.19 -0.48 -38.76
C GLY A 235 36.31 -1.50 -38.48
N LYS A 236 36.47 -1.94 -37.24
CA LYS A 236 37.29 -3.09 -36.83
C LYS A 236 36.43 -4.35 -36.75
N ASP A 237 37.03 -5.55 -36.80
CA ASP A 237 36.26 -6.79 -36.55
C ASP A 237 35.65 -6.81 -35.13
N ALA A 238 34.55 -7.55 -34.96
CA ALA A 238 33.78 -7.56 -33.72
C ALA A 238 34.64 -7.96 -32.49
N ARG A 239 35.59 -8.88 -32.67
CA ARG A 239 36.53 -9.31 -31.63
C ARG A 239 37.39 -8.17 -31.10
N SER A 240 38.02 -7.40 -31.99
CA SER A 240 38.88 -6.29 -31.59
C SER A 240 38.11 -5.10 -31.00
N GLN A 241 36.78 -5.04 -31.18
CA GLN A 241 35.94 -4.00 -30.58
C GLN A 241 35.44 -4.40 -29.20
N VAL A 242 35.04 -5.65 -28.97
CA VAL A 242 34.56 -6.08 -27.64
C VAL A 242 35.71 -6.22 -26.63
N GLU A 243 36.89 -6.68 -27.05
CA GLU A 243 38.06 -6.84 -26.17
C GLU A 243 38.71 -5.49 -25.75
N ASP A 244 38.59 -4.43 -26.56
CA ASP A 244 39.23 -3.11 -26.34
C ASP A 244 38.26 -1.98 -25.92
N SER A 245 36.93 -2.19 -25.99
CA SER A 245 35.95 -1.11 -25.77
C SER A 245 35.20 -1.25 -24.46
N MET A 246 35.02 -0.14 -23.75
CA MET A 246 34.01 -0.07 -22.69
C MET A 246 32.62 -0.19 -23.33
N SER A 247 31.70 -0.91 -22.69
CA SER A 247 30.30 -0.96 -23.12
C SER A 247 29.75 0.46 -23.26
N GLU A 248 28.93 0.70 -24.29
CA GLU A 248 28.31 2.01 -24.47
C GLU A 248 27.22 2.25 -23.43
N SER A 249 26.53 1.17 -23.03
CA SER A 249 25.54 1.16 -21.97
C SER A 249 25.33 -0.26 -21.44
N TRP A 250 24.67 -0.38 -20.29
CA TRP A 250 24.35 -1.66 -19.65
C TRP A 250 23.13 -1.54 -18.71
N THR A 251 22.59 -2.68 -18.28
CA THR A 251 21.50 -2.76 -17.29
C THR A 251 21.52 -4.09 -16.53
N LEU A 252 20.61 -4.28 -15.57
CA LEU A 252 20.33 -5.55 -14.90
C LEU A 252 18.94 -6.08 -15.27
N THR A 253 18.78 -7.40 -15.27
CA THR A 253 17.46 -8.03 -15.34
C THR A 253 16.67 -7.85 -14.04
N ASP A 254 15.34 -7.73 -14.16
CA ASP A 254 14.41 -7.70 -13.03
C ASP A 254 14.15 -9.11 -12.44
N ASN A 255 13.33 -9.19 -11.38
CA ASN A 255 12.95 -10.46 -10.75
C ASN A 255 12.28 -11.49 -11.68
N ASN A 256 11.82 -11.06 -12.86
CA ASN A 256 11.19 -11.89 -13.88
C ASN A 256 12.09 -12.13 -15.11
N GLY A 257 13.34 -11.66 -15.06
CA GLY A 257 14.34 -11.80 -16.11
C GLY A 257 14.29 -10.74 -17.21
N TYR A 258 13.41 -9.73 -17.13
CA TYR A 258 13.29 -8.70 -18.18
C TYR A 258 14.32 -7.59 -18.02
N TYR A 259 14.79 -7.03 -19.14
CA TYR A 259 15.76 -5.93 -19.14
C TYR A 259 15.52 -4.91 -20.26
N THR A 260 16.10 -3.73 -20.12
CA THR A 260 16.23 -2.74 -21.20
C THR A 260 17.54 -1.96 -21.06
N VAL A 261 18.44 -2.07 -22.04
CA VAL A 261 19.71 -1.33 -22.11
C VAL A 261 19.44 0.04 -22.77
N PRO A 262 19.58 1.16 -22.06
CA PRO A 262 19.19 2.48 -22.57
C PRO A 262 20.34 3.25 -23.26
N ASP A 263 20.02 4.41 -23.82
CA ASP A 263 20.97 5.47 -24.25
C ASP A 263 21.97 5.09 -25.38
N LEU A 264 21.59 4.17 -26.26
CA LEU A 264 22.41 3.68 -27.36
C LEU A 264 22.39 4.63 -28.58
N SER A 265 23.57 4.94 -29.10
CA SER A 265 23.70 5.62 -30.40
C SER A 265 23.16 4.74 -31.54
N ALA A 266 22.78 5.34 -32.68
CA ALA A 266 22.38 4.54 -33.83
C ALA A 266 23.56 3.69 -34.35
N GLY A 267 23.31 2.42 -34.61
CA GLY A 267 24.30 1.50 -35.17
C GLY A 267 24.11 0.06 -34.71
N GLU A 268 25.16 -0.75 -34.86
CA GLU A 268 25.14 -2.18 -34.53
C GLU A 268 25.85 -2.46 -33.20
N TYR A 269 25.28 -3.36 -32.39
CA TYR A 269 25.76 -3.71 -31.06
C TYR A 269 25.99 -5.20 -30.89
N ALA A 270 27.05 -5.56 -30.18
CA ALA A 270 27.17 -6.85 -29.52
C ALA A 270 26.48 -6.77 -28.15
N VAL A 271 25.56 -7.69 -27.87
CA VAL A 271 24.86 -7.75 -26.57
C VAL A 271 25.37 -8.95 -25.79
N GLU A 272 25.88 -8.70 -24.59
CA GLU A 272 26.45 -9.72 -23.69
C GLU A 272 25.56 -9.91 -22.47
N PHE A 273 25.35 -11.15 -22.07
CA PHE A 273 24.61 -11.56 -20.88
C PHE A 273 25.56 -12.17 -19.87
N TYR A 274 25.80 -11.46 -18.77
CA TYR A 274 26.76 -11.84 -17.75
C TYR A 274 26.05 -12.05 -16.40
N PRO A 275 25.86 -13.30 -15.94
CA PRO A 275 25.12 -13.60 -14.72
C PRO A 275 26.00 -13.42 -13.47
N TRP A 276 26.50 -12.21 -13.18
CA TRP A 276 27.51 -11.97 -12.11
C TRP A 276 27.20 -12.64 -10.76
N TYR A 277 25.93 -12.68 -10.34
CA TYR A 277 25.53 -13.29 -9.07
C TYR A 277 25.56 -14.83 -9.06
N ASP A 278 25.41 -15.45 -10.24
CA ASP A 278 25.28 -16.89 -10.45
C ASP A 278 26.29 -17.38 -11.52
N ASP A 279 27.41 -16.67 -11.70
CA ASP A 279 28.42 -16.91 -12.73
C ASP A 279 29.11 -18.28 -12.60
N LEU A 280 29.01 -18.87 -11.42
CA LEU A 280 29.45 -20.23 -11.11
C LEU A 280 28.51 -21.30 -11.71
N LEU A 281 27.23 -20.97 -11.84
CA LEU A 281 26.18 -21.89 -12.26
C LEU A 281 25.85 -21.75 -13.74
N TYR A 282 25.76 -20.51 -14.26
CA TYR A 282 25.36 -20.23 -15.64
C TYR A 282 26.52 -19.71 -16.49
N GLN A 283 26.63 -20.18 -17.73
CA GLN A 283 27.60 -19.65 -18.70
C GLN A 283 27.11 -18.30 -19.21
N TRP A 284 27.99 -17.31 -19.18
CA TRP A 284 27.80 -16.06 -19.89
C TRP A 284 27.86 -16.30 -21.41
N GLU A 285 27.14 -15.50 -22.18
CA GLU A 285 27.16 -15.57 -23.66
C GLU A 285 26.78 -14.23 -24.30
N TYR A 286 27.10 -14.06 -25.58
CA TYR A 286 26.50 -13.02 -26.41
C TYR A 286 25.18 -13.48 -26.98
N TYR A 287 24.34 -12.52 -27.38
CA TYR A 287 23.09 -12.76 -28.10
C TYR A 287 23.26 -13.75 -29.26
N ASP A 288 22.29 -14.66 -29.39
CA ASP A 288 22.25 -15.79 -30.34
C ASP A 288 23.25 -16.91 -30.00
N ASP A 289 23.28 -17.29 -28.71
CA ASP A 289 23.96 -18.46 -28.13
C ASP A 289 25.44 -18.62 -28.53
N THR A 290 26.20 -17.52 -28.54
CA THR A 290 27.62 -17.51 -28.93
C THR A 290 28.52 -16.92 -27.86
N THR A 291 29.58 -17.64 -27.49
CA THR A 291 30.66 -17.12 -26.61
C THR A 291 31.88 -16.63 -27.39
N ASN A 292 31.88 -16.81 -28.72
CA ASN A 292 32.98 -16.41 -29.59
C ASN A 292 32.74 -15.00 -30.17
N PRO A 293 33.60 -14.01 -29.86
CA PRO A 293 33.44 -12.65 -30.36
C PRO A 293 33.48 -12.52 -31.89
N ALA A 294 34.07 -13.50 -32.60
CA ALA A 294 34.13 -13.50 -34.06
C ALA A 294 32.83 -13.97 -34.74
N SER A 295 31.86 -14.51 -34.00
CA SER A 295 30.58 -15.02 -34.51
C SER A 295 29.36 -14.33 -33.89
N ILE A 296 29.54 -13.15 -33.29
CA ILE A 296 28.45 -12.36 -32.71
C ILE A 296 27.44 -11.97 -33.80
N THR A 297 26.15 -12.19 -33.51
CA THR A 297 25.03 -11.66 -34.29
C THR A 297 24.77 -10.20 -33.87
N PRO A 298 25.01 -9.19 -34.75
CA PRO A 298 24.83 -7.80 -34.37
C PRO A 298 23.36 -7.41 -34.19
N VAL A 299 23.06 -6.65 -33.14
CA VAL A 299 21.75 -6.04 -32.92
C VAL A 299 21.77 -4.60 -33.43
N ALA A 300 20.99 -4.32 -34.48
CA ALA A 300 20.91 -2.99 -35.07
C ALA A 300 19.86 -2.12 -34.38
N VAL A 301 20.25 -0.91 -34.00
CA VAL A 301 19.35 0.10 -33.42
C VAL A 301 19.36 1.40 -34.22
N GLY A 302 18.19 2.04 -34.32
CA GLY A 302 18.02 3.32 -35.02
C GLY A 302 18.46 4.52 -34.18
N ASN A 303 18.11 5.74 -34.62
CA ASN A 303 18.36 6.96 -33.83
C ASN A 303 17.45 7.08 -32.59
N VAL A 304 16.27 6.46 -32.63
CA VAL A 304 15.25 6.41 -31.57
C VAL A 304 14.47 5.10 -31.68
N GLY A 305 13.87 4.63 -30.57
CA GLY A 305 13.08 3.39 -30.51
C GLY A 305 13.76 2.27 -29.71
N VAL A 306 13.04 1.15 -29.52
CA VAL A 306 13.53 -0.02 -28.78
C VAL A 306 13.63 -1.21 -29.74
N ALA A 307 14.80 -1.85 -29.80
CA ALA A 307 14.98 -3.16 -30.43
C ALA A 307 14.57 -4.24 -29.40
N GLU A 308 13.36 -4.77 -29.58
CA GLU A 308 12.78 -5.78 -28.68
C GLU A 308 13.09 -7.22 -29.14
N GLY A 309 12.97 -8.19 -28.23
CA GLY A 309 13.10 -9.62 -28.55
C GLY A 309 14.54 -10.12 -28.57
N VAL A 310 15.45 -9.40 -27.92
CA VAL A 310 16.84 -9.82 -27.72
C VAL A 310 16.89 -10.71 -26.48
N ASP A 311 16.33 -11.92 -26.55
CA ASP A 311 16.23 -12.83 -25.41
C ASP A 311 17.45 -13.76 -25.31
N ALA A 312 17.73 -14.31 -24.13
CA ALA A 312 18.80 -15.29 -23.89
C ALA A 312 18.37 -16.41 -22.93
N GLN A 313 18.87 -17.62 -23.18
CA GLN A 313 18.68 -18.78 -22.31
C GLN A 313 20.04 -19.35 -21.89
N LEU A 314 20.57 -18.87 -20.76
CA LEU A 314 21.92 -19.21 -20.33
C LEU A 314 22.03 -20.69 -19.96
N GLY A 315 22.97 -21.40 -20.58
CA GLY A 315 23.31 -22.79 -20.25
C GLY A 315 23.99 -22.92 -18.88
N TYR A 316 23.97 -24.11 -18.27
CA TYR A 316 24.81 -24.37 -17.09
C TYR A 316 26.30 -24.39 -17.47
N THR A 317 27.18 -24.00 -16.55
CA THR A 317 28.63 -24.27 -16.66
C THR A 317 28.89 -25.78 -16.80
N THR A 318 30.07 -26.20 -17.26
CA THR A 318 30.40 -27.64 -17.23
C THR A 318 31.00 -27.97 -15.85
N PRO A 319 30.51 -29.00 -15.12
CA PRO A 319 31.15 -29.47 -13.90
C PRO A 319 32.63 -29.79 -14.13
N GLY A 320 33.49 -29.26 -13.27
CA GLY A 320 34.92 -29.51 -13.37
C GLY A 320 35.35 -30.78 -12.64
N VAL A 321 34.79 -31.05 -11.46
CA VAL A 321 35.03 -32.26 -10.66
C VAL A 321 33.69 -32.79 -10.18
N THR A 322 33.46 -34.09 -10.35
CA THR A 322 32.24 -34.76 -9.89
C THR A 322 32.58 -36.03 -9.12
N GLY A 323 31.70 -36.48 -8.25
CA GLY A 323 31.83 -37.79 -7.62
C GLY A 323 30.60 -38.18 -6.82
N THR A 324 30.64 -39.38 -6.24
CA THR A 324 29.63 -39.91 -5.33
C THR A 324 30.18 -40.10 -3.92
N ILE A 325 29.42 -39.73 -2.91
CA ILE A 325 29.74 -39.93 -1.49
C ILE A 325 28.75 -40.95 -0.90
N VAL A 326 29.31 -42.03 -0.36
CA VAL A 326 28.54 -43.11 0.27
C VAL A 326 29.10 -43.42 1.67
N ASP A 327 28.32 -44.13 2.49
CA ASP A 327 28.79 -44.70 3.74
C ASP A 327 29.48 -46.06 3.54
N GLU A 328 29.99 -46.66 4.62
CA GLU A 328 30.63 -47.99 4.58
C GLU A 328 29.70 -49.13 4.12
N SER A 329 28.37 -48.91 4.13
CA SER A 329 27.37 -49.85 3.61
C SER A 329 27.10 -49.66 2.12
N GLY A 330 27.60 -48.57 1.53
CA GLY A 330 27.37 -48.17 0.15
C GLY A 330 26.11 -47.33 -0.04
N ASP A 331 25.47 -46.87 1.04
CA ASP A 331 24.29 -46.01 0.97
C ASP A 331 24.73 -44.56 0.72
N PRO A 332 24.05 -43.80 -0.16
CA PRO A 332 24.36 -42.40 -0.40
C PRO A 332 24.25 -41.54 0.85
N ILE A 333 25.21 -40.63 1.05
CA ILE A 333 25.19 -39.69 2.18
C ILE A 333 24.74 -38.32 1.68
N THR A 334 23.70 -37.75 2.31
CA THR A 334 23.29 -36.36 2.13
C THR A 334 23.94 -35.44 3.17
N ASP A 335 23.85 -34.12 3.00
CA ASP A 335 24.32 -33.12 3.98
C ASP A 335 25.85 -33.06 4.18
N VAL A 336 26.61 -33.75 3.33
CA VAL A 336 28.05 -33.58 3.18
C VAL A 336 28.33 -32.46 2.18
N ARG A 337 29.23 -31.54 2.53
CA ARG A 337 29.74 -30.53 1.61
C ARG A 337 31.08 -30.97 1.03
N ALA A 338 31.13 -31.10 -0.30
CA ALA A 338 32.38 -31.22 -1.04
C ALA A 338 32.97 -29.83 -1.26
N ARG A 339 34.25 -29.62 -0.93
CA ARG A 339 34.96 -28.33 -1.09
C ARG A 339 36.22 -28.49 -1.91
N ALA A 340 36.49 -27.57 -2.84
CA ALA A 340 37.75 -27.52 -3.58
C ALA A 340 38.79 -26.65 -2.88
N TYR A 341 40.03 -27.12 -2.86
CA TYR A 341 41.20 -26.45 -2.29
C TYR A 341 42.27 -26.25 -3.35
N TYR A 342 42.93 -25.09 -3.33
CA TYR A 342 44.03 -24.74 -4.24
C TYR A 342 45.35 -24.53 -3.49
N TRP A 343 46.47 -24.69 -4.19
CA TRP A 343 47.79 -24.43 -3.64
C TRP A 343 48.20 -22.96 -3.83
N GLY A 344 48.31 -22.22 -2.74
CA GLY A 344 48.67 -20.79 -2.73
C GLY A 344 50.17 -20.50 -2.71
N GLY A 345 51.04 -21.51 -2.88
CA GLY A 345 52.50 -21.38 -2.83
C GLY A 345 53.12 -21.69 -1.46
N SER A 346 52.38 -21.50 -0.36
CA SER A 346 52.81 -21.81 1.02
C SER A 346 51.91 -22.80 1.76
N GLY A 347 50.79 -23.22 1.16
CA GLY A 347 49.80 -24.10 1.76
C GLY A 347 48.57 -24.29 0.88
N TRP A 348 47.69 -25.21 1.28
CA TRP A 348 46.38 -25.40 0.65
C TRP A 348 45.34 -24.46 1.27
N HIS A 349 44.54 -23.84 0.43
CA HIS A 349 43.52 -22.86 0.81
C HIS A 349 42.17 -23.23 0.19
N ASP A 350 41.09 -23.03 0.94
CA ASP A 350 39.72 -23.18 0.43
C ASP A 350 39.51 -22.16 -0.71
N THR A 351 39.00 -22.66 -1.84
CA THR A 351 38.68 -21.82 -3.02
C THR A 351 37.36 -21.05 -2.86
N GLY A 352 36.53 -21.41 -1.86
CA GLY A 352 35.14 -21.01 -1.76
C GLY A 352 34.21 -21.76 -2.73
N ARG A 353 34.74 -22.64 -3.59
CA ARG A 353 33.95 -23.50 -4.47
C ARG A 353 33.57 -24.76 -3.72
N SER A 354 32.27 -24.97 -3.56
CA SER A 354 31.72 -26.13 -2.87
C SER A 354 30.39 -26.54 -3.46
N ASP A 355 30.03 -27.79 -3.23
CA ASP A 355 28.71 -28.32 -3.55
C ASP A 355 28.18 -29.15 -2.38
N LEU A 356 26.86 -29.13 -2.19
CA LEU A 356 26.21 -29.97 -1.21
C LEU A 356 25.79 -31.27 -1.90
N VAL A 357 26.19 -32.39 -1.32
CA VAL A 357 25.88 -33.70 -1.86
C VAL A 357 24.37 -33.91 -1.92
N ASP A 358 23.87 -34.32 -3.08
CA ASP A 358 22.44 -34.49 -3.34
C ASP A 358 21.88 -35.81 -2.73
N GLU A 359 20.58 -36.05 -2.94
CA GLU A 359 19.88 -37.23 -2.42
C GLU A 359 20.41 -38.58 -2.97
N ASN A 360 21.18 -38.56 -4.06
CA ASN A 360 21.81 -39.72 -4.66
C ASN A 360 23.30 -39.84 -4.29
N GLY A 361 23.79 -38.99 -3.40
CA GLY A 361 25.19 -38.96 -3.00
C GLY A 361 26.08 -38.24 -4.01
N VAL A 362 25.52 -37.56 -5.01
CA VAL A 362 26.30 -36.92 -6.09
C VAL A 362 26.68 -35.50 -5.70
N TYR A 363 27.90 -35.09 -6.05
CA TYR A 363 28.33 -33.70 -6.00
C TYR A 363 29.00 -33.28 -7.31
N GLU A 364 28.88 -31.99 -7.65
CA GLU A 364 29.38 -31.36 -8.86
C GLU A 364 30.07 -30.02 -8.56
N LEU A 365 31.40 -30.05 -8.40
CA LEU A 365 32.20 -28.83 -8.26
C LEU A 365 32.39 -28.17 -9.63
N ARG A 366 31.75 -27.01 -9.79
CA ARG A 366 31.78 -26.18 -11.00
C ARG A 366 32.81 -25.07 -10.87
N ASP A 367 33.31 -24.59 -12.01
CA ASP A 367 34.15 -23.39 -12.10
C ASP A 367 35.48 -23.46 -11.29
N VAL A 368 36.17 -24.59 -11.38
CA VAL A 368 37.40 -24.88 -10.61
C VAL A 368 38.71 -24.59 -11.37
N ASN A 369 38.65 -23.86 -12.50
CA ASN A 369 39.77 -23.70 -13.45
C ASN A 369 40.75 -22.52 -13.18
N TYR A 370 40.62 -21.78 -12.08
CA TYR A 370 41.36 -20.51 -11.92
C TYR A 370 42.82 -20.65 -11.46
N TRP A 371 43.24 -21.79 -10.90
CA TRP A 371 44.46 -21.86 -10.07
C TRP A 371 45.56 -22.80 -10.61
N GLY A 372 45.81 -22.77 -11.92
CA GLY A 372 46.94 -23.51 -12.51
C GLY A 372 46.67 -24.99 -12.80
N GLY A 373 45.40 -25.39 -12.86
CA GLY A 373 44.98 -26.71 -13.33
C GLY A 373 45.17 -27.84 -12.32
N THR A 374 45.35 -27.55 -11.03
CA THR A 374 45.43 -28.57 -9.97
C THR A 374 44.64 -28.18 -8.72
N LEU A 375 43.93 -29.13 -8.10
CA LEU A 375 43.19 -28.92 -6.86
C LEU A 375 43.20 -30.16 -5.94
N ARG A 376 42.67 -30.01 -4.73
CA ARG A 376 42.28 -31.11 -3.83
C ARG A 376 40.82 -30.94 -3.41
N VAL A 377 40.17 -32.03 -3.04
CA VAL A 377 38.77 -32.00 -2.57
C VAL A 377 38.69 -32.50 -1.13
N GLY A 378 37.91 -31.82 -0.30
CA GLY A 378 37.57 -32.24 1.06
C GLY A 378 36.07 -32.46 1.22
N PHE A 379 35.70 -33.39 2.09
CA PHE A 379 34.33 -33.78 2.39
C PHE A 379 34.07 -33.54 3.87
N THR A 380 33.13 -32.65 4.17
CA THR A 380 32.76 -32.29 5.54
C THR A 380 31.28 -32.58 5.73
N ASP A 381 30.95 -33.37 6.75
CA ASP A 381 29.56 -33.55 7.18
C ASP A 381 29.08 -32.26 7.85
N GLU A 382 28.09 -31.60 7.25
CA GLU A 382 27.48 -30.37 7.76
C GLU A 382 26.05 -30.62 8.26
N SER A 383 25.75 -31.88 8.61
CA SER A 383 24.44 -32.27 9.13
C SER A 383 24.04 -31.39 10.32
N PRO A 384 22.88 -30.70 10.25
CA PRO A 384 22.38 -29.92 11.37
C PRO A 384 22.13 -30.80 12.61
N SER A 385 21.83 -32.09 12.40
CA SER A 385 21.66 -33.11 13.45
C SER A 385 22.92 -33.54 14.17
N GLY A 386 24.07 -32.94 13.86
CA GLY A 386 25.38 -33.30 14.38
C GLY A 386 26.20 -34.12 13.38
N GLU A 387 27.52 -33.96 13.46
CA GLU A 387 28.49 -34.62 12.58
C GLU A 387 28.49 -36.15 12.80
N ARG A 388 27.95 -36.91 11.84
CA ARG A 388 27.91 -38.38 11.81
C ARG A 388 29.14 -38.98 11.17
N TYR A 389 29.76 -38.30 10.21
CA TYR A 389 30.91 -38.82 9.46
C TYR A 389 32.20 -38.05 9.74
N VAL A 390 33.34 -38.74 9.65
CA VAL A 390 34.66 -38.14 9.80
C VAL A 390 34.93 -37.24 8.60
N THR A 391 35.40 -36.01 8.84
CA THR A 391 35.90 -35.15 7.76
C THR A 391 37.15 -35.78 7.16
N GLU A 392 37.14 -35.96 5.84
CA GLU A 392 38.28 -36.48 5.09
C GLU A 392 38.46 -35.73 3.76
N TYR A 393 39.53 -36.05 3.06
CA TYR A 393 39.90 -35.46 1.80
C TYR A 393 40.16 -36.58 0.79
N TRP A 394 40.04 -36.24 -0.50
CA TRP A 394 40.17 -37.18 -1.60
C TRP A 394 41.35 -38.16 -1.44
N ASP A 395 41.09 -39.44 -1.72
CA ASP A 395 42.00 -40.59 -1.57
C ASP A 395 42.28 -40.94 -0.09
N ASP A 396 41.21 -41.04 0.70
CA ASP A 396 41.17 -41.41 2.13
C ASP A 396 42.15 -40.62 3.02
N ALA A 397 42.36 -39.34 2.71
CA ALA A 397 43.33 -38.51 3.39
C ALA A 397 42.71 -37.76 4.57
N ALA A 398 43.31 -37.90 5.76
CA ALA A 398 42.82 -37.23 6.97
C ALA A 398 43.04 -35.70 7.01
N THR A 399 43.85 -35.14 6.10
CA THR A 399 44.14 -33.71 6.06
C THR A 399 44.28 -33.23 4.62
N VAL A 400 43.99 -31.94 4.37
CA VAL A 400 44.15 -31.33 3.05
C VAL A 400 45.59 -31.45 2.53
N ASP A 401 46.60 -31.44 3.41
CA ASP A 401 48.02 -31.55 3.05
C ASP A 401 48.41 -32.98 2.61
N ALA A 402 47.70 -34.00 3.09
CA ALA A 402 47.94 -35.40 2.74
C ALA A 402 47.16 -35.88 1.51
N ALA A 403 46.13 -35.14 1.08
CA ALA A 403 45.23 -35.59 0.01
C ALA A 403 45.90 -35.71 -1.37
N THR A 404 45.34 -36.53 -2.25
CA THR A 404 45.89 -36.68 -3.61
C THR A 404 45.47 -35.50 -4.48
N THR A 405 46.43 -34.92 -5.21
CA THR A 405 46.17 -33.77 -6.09
C THR A 405 45.48 -34.21 -7.38
N ILE A 406 44.40 -33.52 -7.71
CA ILE A 406 43.59 -33.70 -8.90
C ILE A 406 44.06 -32.74 -9.98
N ASN A 407 44.38 -33.26 -11.17
CA ASN A 407 44.77 -32.44 -12.32
C ASN A 407 43.55 -32.17 -13.21
N LEU A 408 43.43 -30.93 -13.66
CA LEU A 408 42.38 -30.44 -14.53
C LEU A 408 42.94 -30.09 -15.91
N VAL A 409 42.20 -30.44 -16.96
CA VAL A 409 42.47 -30.01 -18.34
C VAL A 409 41.30 -29.12 -18.77
N ASN A 410 41.58 -27.84 -19.03
CA ASN A 410 40.55 -26.83 -19.32
C ASN A 410 39.43 -26.80 -18.26
N GLY A 411 39.79 -26.96 -16.99
CA GLY A 411 38.84 -26.91 -15.88
C GLY A 411 38.10 -28.21 -15.60
N ILE A 412 38.36 -29.28 -16.35
CA ILE A 412 37.67 -30.57 -16.22
C ILE A 412 38.66 -31.65 -15.78
N ALA A 413 38.26 -32.43 -14.77
CA ALA A 413 39.01 -33.56 -14.27
C ALA A 413 38.78 -34.81 -15.14
N ALA A 414 39.75 -35.72 -15.13
CA ALA A 414 39.74 -36.88 -16.05
C ALA A 414 38.75 -38.00 -15.68
N GLY A 415 38.08 -37.93 -14.53
CA GLY A 415 37.20 -38.97 -14.02
C GLY A 415 36.32 -38.50 -12.86
N THR A 416 35.68 -39.46 -12.18
CA THR A 416 34.91 -39.23 -10.95
C THR A 416 35.78 -39.42 -9.71
N TYR A 417 35.43 -38.72 -8.64
CA TYR A 417 36.19 -38.66 -7.40
C TYR A 417 35.26 -39.08 -6.24
N ASP A 418 35.00 -40.39 -6.19
CA ASP A 418 34.03 -41.02 -5.29
C ASP A 418 34.63 -41.40 -3.93
N ALA A 419 33.99 -41.04 -2.82
CA ALA A 419 34.50 -41.31 -1.47
C ALA A 419 33.53 -42.12 -0.61
N THR A 420 34.09 -42.86 0.35
CA THR A 420 33.34 -43.65 1.33
C THR A 420 33.65 -43.14 2.72
N LEU A 421 32.74 -42.36 3.31
CA LEU A 421 33.00 -41.73 4.60
C LEU A 421 32.83 -42.72 5.76
N THR A 422 33.79 -42.71 6.67
CA THR A 422 33.71 -43.49 7.92
C THR A 422 32.82 -42.78 8.95
N ALA A 423 31.91 -43.52 9.59
CA ALA A 423 31.09 -42.99 10.67
C ALA A 423 31.92 -42.68 11.93
N ARG A 424 31.60 -41.58 12.61
CA ARG A 424 32.21 -41.21 13.90
C ARG A 424 31.66 -42.12 15.01
N PRO A 425 32.46 -42.44 16.05
CA PRO A 425 31.95 -43.13 17.22
C PRO A 425 30.84 -42.30 17.88
N MET A 426 29.66 -42.89 18.01
CA MET A 426 28.47 -42.22 18.55
C MET A 426 28.46 -42.35 20.09
N LEU A 427 28.29 -41.24 20.80
CA LEU A 427 28.12 -41.22 22.25
C LEU A 427 26.64 -41.27 22.63
N ALA A 428 25.83 -40.48 21.95
CA ALA A 428 24.39 -40.44 22.14
C ALA A 428 23.64 -40.14 20.83
N SER A 429 22.38 -40.54 20.80
CA SER A 429 21.41 -40.14 19.80
C SER A 429 20.05 -39.96 20.46
N GLY A 430 19.15 -39.24 19.83
CA GLY A 430 17.80 -39.09 20.35
C GLY A 430 16.79 -38.64 19.31
N MET A 431 15.53 -38.74 19.67
CA MET A 431 14.40 -38.22 18.91
C MET A 431 13.60 -37.23 19.76
N VAL A 432 13.30 -36.07 19.19
CA VAL A 432 12.42 -35.08 19.81
C VAL A 432 11.07 -35.13 19.11
N THR A 433 10.01 -35.33 19.91
CA THR A 433 8.63 -35.40 19.44
C THR A 433 7.75 -34.35 20.11
N ASP A 434 6.68 -33.97 19.43
CA ASP A 434 5.60 -33.17 20.01
C ASP A 434 4.82 -34.04 21.00
N GLY A 435 4.74 -33.61 22.27
CA GLY A 435 4.14 -34.43 23.32
C GLY A 435 2.63 -34.63 23.22
N SER A 436 1.93 -33.93 22.33
CA SER A 436 0.50 -34.11 22.09
C SER A 436 0.20 -35.03 20.91
N SER A 437 0.95 -34.87 19.82
CA SER A 437 0.74 -35.59 18.55
C SER A 437 1.67 -36.78 18.36
N GLY A 438 2.82 -36.79 19.03
CA GLY A 438 3.90 -37.77 18.83
C GLY A 438 4.69 -37.58 17.55
N GLU A 439 4.43 -36.52 16.79
CA GLU A 439 5.11 -36.22 15.53
C GLU A 439 6.54 -35.70 15.78
N PRO A 440 7.52 -36.00 14.92
CA PRO A 440 8.88 -35.48 15.03
C PRO A 440 8.93 -33.95 14.93
N VAL A 441 9.79 -33.33 15.73
CA VAL A 441 9.99 -31.88 15.74
C VAL A 441 11.33 -31.51 15.12
N ASP A 442 11.29 -30.81 13.99
CA ASP A 442 12.45 -30.27 13.28
C ASP A 442 12.98 -28.97 13.93
N GLY A 443 14.30 -28.75 13.86
CA GLY A 443 14.94 -27.49 14.23
C GLY A 443 15.04 -27.19 15.73
N VAL A 444 14.83 -28.19 16.60
CA VAL A 444 15.04 -28.05 18.05
C VAL A 444 16.52 -28.07 18.33
N GLU A 445 17.04 -27.05 19.00
CA GLU A 445 18.41 -27.05 19.50
C GLU A 445 18.52 -28.02 20.68
N VAL A 446 19.36 -29.02 20.54
CA VAL A 446 19.80 -29.91 21.60
C VAL A 446 21.16 -29.45 22.06
N THR A 447 21.29 -29.07 23.32
CA THR A 447 22.55 -28.59 23.92
C THR A 447 23.05 -29.61 24.94
N ILE A 448 24.31 -30.00 24.83
CA ILE A 448 24.97 -30.93 25.74
C ILE A 448 25.86 -30.15 26.70
N TYR A 449 25.63 -30.35 28.00
CA TYR A 449 26.42 -29.78 29.09
C TYR A 449 27.17 -30.87 29.82
N ASP A 450 28.34 -30.56 30.39
CA ASP A 450 28.93 -31.42 31.41
C ASP A 450 28.08 -31.39 32.70
N GLN A 451 28.38 -32.28 33.64
CA GLN A 451 27.65 -32.35 34.92
C GLN A 451 27.69 -31.05 35.78
N PHE A 452 28.56 -30.08 35.44
CA PHE A 452 28.73 -28.82 36.15
C PHE A 452 28.08 -27.63 35.44
N GLY A 453 27.51 -27.84 34.25
CA GLY A 453 26.84 -26.81 33.46
C GLY A 453 27.75 -26.08 32.47
N ASN A 454 28.97 -26.59 32.23
CA ASN A 454 29.81 -26.09 31.15
C ASN A 454 29.29 -26.65 29.82
N TRP A 455 29.14 -25.77 28.84
CA TRP A 455 28.73 -26.13 27.50
C TRP A 455 29.79 -27.03 26.84
N ILE A 456 29.36 -28.15 26.24
CA ILE A 456 30.22 -29.07 25.48
C ILE A 456 29.98 -28.88 23.99
N ASP A 457 28.72 -28.96 23.55
CA ASP A 457 28.33 -28.90 22.14
C ASP A 457 26.84 -28.60 21.97
N ASN A 458 26.40 -28.24 20.75
CA ASN A 458 24.99 -28.11 20.39
C ASN A 458 24.72 -28.59 18.95
N MET A 459 23.54 -29.12 18.72
CA MET A 459 23.08 -29.63 17.43
C MET A 459 21.58 -29.36 17.28
N TYR A 460 21.01 -29.54 16.09
CA TYR A 460 19.60 -29.28 15.79
C TYR A 460 18.92 -30.56 15.34
N THR A 461 17.71 -30.84 15.82
CA THR A 461 16.94 -31.97 15.29
C THR A 461 16.69 -31.81 13.80
N GLY A 462 16.82 -32.90 13.04
CA GLY A 462 16.45 -32.93 11.63
C GLY A 462 14.93 -33.01 11.43
N ALA A 463 14.50 -33.02 10.17
CA ALA A 463 13.08 -33.13 9.81
C ALA A 463 12.39 -34.41 10.32
N ASP A 464 13.16 -35.46 10.65
CA ASP A 464 12.71 -36.69 11.27
C ASP A 464 12.78 -36.65 12.82
N GLY A 465 13.05 -35.48 13.40
CA GLY A 465 13.14 -35.23 14.83
C GLY A 465 14.43 -35.72 15.48
N LYS A 466 15.37 -36.29 14.72
CA LYS A 466 16.54 -36.95 15.28
C LYS A 466 17.74 -36.03 15.43
N TRP A 467 18.57 -36.34 16.43
CA TRP A 467 19.84 -35.69 16.71
C TRP A 467 20.89 -36.71 17.16
N PHE A 468 22.17 -36.37 16.96
CA PHE A 468 23.31 -37.25 17.18
C PHE A 468 24.46 -36.48 17.82
N PHE A 469 25.10 -37.10 18.81
CA PHE A 469 26.28 -36.57 19.47
C PHE A 469 27.43 -37.58 19.36
N SER A 470 28.45 -37.20 18.61
CA SER A 470 29.61 -38.04 18.30
C SER A 470 30.81 -37.67 19.17
N GLY A 471 31.63 -38.65 19.53
CA GLY A 471 32.85 -38.44 20.31
C GLY A 471 33.48 -39.73 20.82
N SER A 472 34.67 -39.62 21.41
CA SER A 472 35.41 -40.78 21.92
C SER A 472 35.41 -40.84 23.45
N GLY A 473 35.36 -42.06 24.00
CA GLY A 473 35.55 -42.32 25.43
C GLY A 473 34.24 -42.25 26.22
N THR A 474 34.36 -41.97 27.52
CA THR A 474 33.21 -41.86 28.43
C THR A 474 33.08 -40.45 29.00
N ARG A 475 31.84 -40.00 29.25
CA ARG A 475 31.56 -38.68 29.84
C ARG A 475 30.17 -38.59 30.47
N ASP A 476 30.07 -37.86 31.56
CA ASP A 476 28.80 -37.55 32.24
C ASP A 476 28.24 -36.22 31.73
N VAL A 477 27.01 -36.23 31.21
CA VAL A 477 26.40 -35.06 30.57
C VAL A 477 24.96 -34.82 31.02
N LYS A 478 24.47 -33.61 30.77
CA LYS A 478 23.05 -33.23 30.86
C LYS A 478 22.61 -32.62 29.54
N VAL A 479 21.33 -32.80 29.18
CA VAL A 479 20.81 -32.40 27.87
C VAL A 479 19.71 -31.35 28.04
N ARG A 480 19.75 -30.31 27.20
CA ARG A 480 18.73 -29.26 27.13
C ARG A 480 18.13 -29.20 25.74
N TYR A 481 16.83 -29.00 25.67
CA TYR A 481 16.08 -28.83 24.43
C TYR A 481 15.51 -27.41 24.37
N TRP A 482 15.76 -26.72 23.26
CA TRP A 482 15.26 -25.37 23.03
C TRP A 482 14.78 -25.20 21.59
N ASP A 483 13.51 -24.86 21.43
CA ASP A 483 12.96 -24.48 20.14
C ASP A 483 13.07 -22.96 19.96
N SER A 484 13.93 -22.54 19.02
CA SER A 484 14.13 -21.13 18.69
C SER A 484 12.88 -20.43 18.14
N GLN A 485 11.90 -21.21 17.67
CA GLN A 485 10.60 -20.71 17.20
C GLN A 485 9.56 -20.59 18.32
N TYR A 486 9.91 -20.93 19.56
CA TYR A 486 9.02 -20.88 20.73
C TYR A 486 7.69 -21.63 20.52
N ARG A 487 7.68 -22.72 19.73
CA ARG A 487 6.51 -23.61 19.62
C ARG A 487 6.39 -24.49 20.87
N TYR A 488 7.51 -24.78 21.51
CA TYR A 488 7.61 -25.67 22.66
C TYR A 488 8.27 -24.99 23.85
N GLN A 489 7.91 -25.44 25.05
CA GLN A 489 8.55 -24.99 26.28
C GLN A 489 9.99 -25.50 26.29
N TRP A 490 10.95 -24.61 26.54
CA TRP A 490 12.34 -25.04 26.73
C TRP A 490 12.46 -25.82 28.04
N GLU A 491 13.20 -26.91 28.01
CA GLU A 491 13.39 -27.79 29.16
C GLU A 491 14.72 -28.55 29.06
N TYR A 492 15.24 -28.95 30.21
CA TYR A 492 16.17 -30.06 30.30
C TYR A 492 15.38 -31.37 30.23
N ASP A 493 16.10 -32.47 30.05
CA ASP A 493 15.51 -33.80 30.02
C ASP A 493 14.54 -34.05 31.21
N ALA A 494 13.53 -34.89 30.99
CA ALA A 494 12.51 -35.24 31.99
C ALA A 494 11.61 -34.06 32.41
N ASN A 495 11.32 -33.14 31.48
CA ASN A 495 10.38 -32.03 31.64
C ASN A 495 10.72 -31.06 32.79
N THR A 496 12.01 -30.83 33.06
CA THR A 496 12.45 -29.90 34.11
C THR A 496 13.14 -28.67 33.54
N THR A 497 12.88 -27.50 34.10
CA THR A 497 13.59 -26.25 33.74
C THR A 497 14.83 -26.00 34.63
N SER A 498 15.07 -26.89 35.59
CA SER A 498 16.13 -26.77 36.59
C SER A 498 17.33 -27.64 36.23
N PHE A 499 18.49 -27.01 36.00
CA PHE A 499 19.73 -27.72 35.71
C PHE A 499 20.14 -28.69 36.83
N SER A 500 19.84 -28.38 38.10
CA SER A 500 20.16 -29.29 39.21
C SER A 500 19.32 -30.56 39.18
N ASP A 501 18.10 -30.48 38.65
CA ASP A 501 17.11 -31.54 38.69
C ASP A 501 17.11 -32.40 37.41
N ALA A 502 17.76 -31.91 36.35
CA ALA A 502 17.99 -32.64 35.09
C ALA A 502 18.79 -33.93 35.30
N THR A 503 18.52 -34.97 34.50
CA THR A 503 19.20 -36.27 34.61
C THR A 503 20.63 -36.17 34.13
N THR A 504 21.56 -36.79 34.85
CA THR A 504 22.93 -36.99 34.36
C THR A 504 23.01 -38.31 33.58
N PHE A 505 23.34 -38.24 32.30
CA PHE A 505 23.57 -39.39 31.43
C PHE A 505 25.06 -39.75 31.40
N ASN A 506 25.38 -41.02 31.61
CA ASN A 506 26.73 -41.54 31.44
C ASN A 506 26.89 -42.06 30.01
N LEU A 507 27.57 -41.30 29.16
CA LEU A 507 27.79 -41.66 27.76
C LEU A 507 29.06 -42.51 27.60
N ASP A 508 29.01 -43.52 26.73
CA ASP A 508 30.15 -44.37 26.36
C ASP A 508 30.10 -44.66 24.85
N SER A 509 31.18 -44.37 24.14
CA SER A 509 31.28 -44.60 22.69
C SER A 509 31.18 -46.07 22.26
N ASN A 510 31.35 -47.02 23.20
CA ASN A 510 31.14 -48.46 22.94
C ASN A 510 29.69 -48.90 23.15
N THR A 511 28.91 -48.09 23.88
CA THR A 511 27.50 -48.37 24.20
C THR A 511 26.71 -47.06 24.05
N PRO A 512 26.45 -46.60 22.81
CA PRO A 512 25.79 -45.31 22.57
C PRO A 512 24.45 -45.23 23.30
N THR A 513 24.16 -44.11 23.95
CA THR A 513 22.95 -43.92 24.75
C THR A 513 21.83 -43.28 23.92
N SER A 514 20.61 -43.81 24.01
CA SER A 514 19.42 -43.18 23.41
C SER A 514 18.78 -42.20 24.40
N ILE A 515 18.55 -40.95 23.99
CA ILE A 515 17.97 -39.89 24.81
C ILE A 515 16.83 -39.22 24.03
N ASP A 516 15.63 -39.75 24.16
CA ASP A 516 14.43 -39.21 23.50
C ASP A 516 13.72 -38.20 24.41
N GLU A 517 13.07 -37.20 23.81
CA GLU A 517 12.30 -36.20 24.54
C GLU A 517 10.97 -35.88 23.87
N SER A 518 9.96 -35.60 24.69
CA SER A 518 8.60 -35.30 24.27
C SER A 518 8.19 -33.90 24.73
N LEU A 519 8.43 -32.90 23.90
CA LEU A 519 8.26 -31.51 24.28
C LEU A 519 6.79 -31.11 24.41
N SER A 520 6.48 -30.37 25.47
CA SER A 520 5.16 -29.77 25.66
C SER A 520 5.00 -28.50 24.82
N ALA A 521 4.01 -28.48 23.92
CA ALA A 521 3.68 -27.31 23.13
C ALA A 521 3.30 -26.13 24.05
N LEU A 522 3.80 -24.94 23.74
CA LEU A 522 3.41 -23.73 24.46
C LEU A 522 1.96 -23.39 24.11
N ALA A 523 1.15 -23.13 25.14
CA ALA A 523 -0.13 -22.48 24.94
C ALA A 523 0.11 -21.06 24.41
N PRO A 524 -0.67 -20.59 23.42
CA PRO A 524 -0.47 -19.26 22.86
C PRO A 524 -0.63 -18.20 23.93
N SER A 525 0.34 -17.31 24.03
CA SER A 525 0.24 -16.15 24.91
C SER A 525 -0.81 -15.13 24.44
N LEU A 526 -1.09 -15.06 23.12
CA LEU A 526 -2.14 -14.23 22.54
C LEU A 526 -2.69 -14.88 21.27
N HIS A 527 -4.01 -14.98 21.10
CA HIS A 527 -4.64 -15.55 19.91
C HIS A 527 -5.99 -14.90 19.62
N GLY A 528 -6.57 -15.19 18.47
CA GLY A 528 -7.93 -14.74 18.16
C GLY A 528 -8.38 -15.07 16.75
N THR A 529 -9.51 -14.49 16.37
CA THR A 529 -10.14 -14.64 15.07
C THR A 529 -10.45 -13.28 14.47
N VAL A 530 -10.18 -13.13 13.17
CA VAL A 530 -10.57 -11.96 12.39
C VAL A 530 -11.72 -12.34 11.48
N THR A 531 -12.81 -11.60 11.60
CA THR A 531 -14.04 -11.80 10.81
C THR A 531 -14.40 -10.53 10.05
N ASP A 532 -15.27 -10.68 9.06
CA ASP A 532 -15.88 -9.59 8.33
C ASP A 532 -17.04 -9.06 9.18
N ALA A 533 -17.00 -7.78 9.55
CA ALA A 533 -17.97 -7.17 10.46
C ALA A 533 -19.42 -7.22 9.96
N LEU A 534 -19.63 -7.33 8.65
CA LEU A 534 -20.95 -7.36 8.03
C LEU A 534 -21.54 -8.76 7.97
N THR A 535 -20.70 -9.76 7.73
CA THR A 535 -21.14 -11.11 7.38
C THR A 535 -20.81 -12.14 8.46
N GLY A 536 -19.94 -11.79 9.41
CA GLY A 536 -19.40 -12.70 10.42
C GLY A 536 -18.55 -13.82 9.83
N LYS A 537 -18.21 -13.74 8.54
CA LYS A 537 -17.37 -14.75 7.88
C LYS A 537 -15.90 -14.52 8.22
N PRO A 538 -15.08 -15.58 8.27
CA PRO A 538 -13.65 -15.41 8.51
C PRO A 538 -12.94 -14.60 7.43
N VAL A 539 -11.95 -13.80 7.82
CA VAL A 539 -11.10 -13.01 6.91
C VAL A 539 -9.68 -13.55 6.94
N ALA A 540 -9.27 -14.12 5.82
CA ALA A 540 -7.96 -14.77 5.65
C ALA A 540 -6.91 -13.82 5.06
N GLY A 541 -5.68 -13.91 5.57
CA GLY A 541 -4.55 -13.09 5.15
C GLY A 541 -4.54 -11.67 5.73
N THR A 542 -5.33 -11.41 6.77
CA THR A 542 -5.21 -10.19 7.60
C THR A 542 -3.88 -10.24 8.32
N ARG A 543 -3.05 -9.20 8.18
CA ARG A 543 -1.81 -9.05 8.94
C ARG A 543 -2.14 -8.58 10.36
N VAL A 544 -1.80 -9.39 11.34
CA VAL A 544 -1.89 -9.05 12.76
C VAL A 544 -0.48 -8.69 13.26
N SER A 545 -0.32 -7.54 13.89
CA SER A 545 0.99 -7.05 14.36
C SER A 545 0.93 -6.59 15.80
N LEU A 546 1.92 -6.99 16.59
CA LEU A 546 2.07 -6.63 18.00
C LEU A 546 3.10 -5.51 18.15
N PHE A 547 2.78 -4.51 18.97
CA PHE A 547 3.66 -3.39 19.27
C PHE A 547 3.84 -3.25 20.78
N ALA A 548 5.10 -3.19 21.23
CA ALA A 548 5.44 -2.94 22.64
C ALA A 548 6.21 -1.63 22.79
N TYR A 549 6.08 -0.98 23.94
CA TYR A 549 6.79 0.26 24.23
C TYR A 549 8.20 -0.02 24.75
N TYR A 550 9.22 0.44 24.01
CA TYR A 550 10.63 0.22 24.35
C TYR A 550 11.51 1.41 23.95
N ASN A 551 12.39 1.87 24.86
CA ASN A 551 13.30 3.00 24.65
C ASN A 551 12.64 4.27 24.07
N GLY A 552 11.46 4.63 24.60
CA GLY A 552 10.78 5.89 24.24
C GLY A 552 9.86 5.82 23.02
N ALA A 553 9.68 4.64 22.40
CA ALA A 553 8.79 4.47 21.26
C ALA A 553 8.12 3.09 21.24
N TYR A 554 6.97 2.97 20.58
CA TYR A 554 6.39 1.67 20.24
C TYR A 554 7.19 1.04 19.10
N ARG A 555 7.55 -0.24 19.25
CA ARG A 555 8.25 -1.03 18.24
C ARG A 555 7.47 -2.30 17.95
N ALA A 556 7.48 -2.72 16.69
CA ALA A 556 6.91 -4.00 16.30
C ALA A 556 7.67 -5.12 17.01
N LEU A 557 6.95 -5.97 17.72
CA LEU A 557 7.49 -7.09 18.48
C LEU A 557 7.37 -8.37 17.66
N ASP A 558 6.22 -8.58 17.02
CA ASP A 558 5.99 -9.73 16.15
C ASP A 558 4.84 -9.43 15.16
N MET A 559 4.74 -10.22 14.08
CA MET A 559 3.61 -10.19 13.15
C MET A 559 3.30 -11.56 12.54
N MET A 560 2.03 -11.77 12.19
CA MET A 560 1.59 -12.93 11.43
C MET A 560 0.39 -12.59 10.54
N THR A 561 -0.05 -13.56 9.73
CA THR A 561 -1.28 -13.44 8.94
C THR A 561 -2.32 -14.46 9.37
N THR A 562 -3.60 -14.09 9.33
CA THR A 562 -4.70 -15.01 9.62
C THR A 562 -4.80 -16.14 8.60
N ASP A 563 -5.19 -17.32 9.07
CA ASP A 563 -5.43 -18.50 8.22
C ASP A 563 -6.75 -18.41 7.44
N ALA A 564 -7.11 -19.48 6.70
CA ALA A 564 -8.35 -19.55 5.93
C ALA A 564 -9.63 -19.47 6.79
N MET A 565 -9.52 -19.77 8.08
CA MET A 565 -10.58 -19.66 9.09
C MET A 565 -10.48 -18.37 9.90
N GLY A 566 -9.63 -17.42 9.49
CA GLY A 566 -9.47 -16.13 10.15
C GLY A 566 -8.71 -16.21 11.47
N HIS A 567 -8.16 -17.37 11.85
CA HIS A 567 -7.48 -17.55 13.13
C HIS A 567 -6.05 -17.04 13.07
N TYR A 568 -5.55 -16.56 14.21
CA TYR A 568 -4.15 -16.22 14.44
C TYR A 568 -3.76 -16.54 15.89
N ALA A 569 -2.49 -16.85 16.13
CA ALA A 569 -1.97 -17.21 17.45
C ALA A 569 -0.46 -16.92 17.58
N PHE A 570 -0.09 -16.10 18.55
CA PHE A 570 1.27 -15.81 18.96
C PHE A 570 1.65 -16.69 20.15
N GLN A 571 2.58 -17.62 19.93
CA GLN A 571 2.94 -18.62 20.93
C GLN A 571 3.60 -18.00 22.16
N TYR A 572 4.57 -17.11 21.97
CA TYR A 572 5.24 -16.42 23.06
C TYR A 572 5.54 -14.95 22.72
N VAL A 573 4.83 -14.04 23.38
CA VAL A 573 5.04 -12.59 23.28
C VAL A 573 5.99 -12.08 24.37
N GLY A 574 6.15 -12.82 25.47
CA GLY A 574 6.87 -12.39 26.67
C GLY A 574 5.97 -11.66 27.68
N ASN A 575 6.59 -10.92 28.61
CA ASN A 575 5.88 -10.08 29.60
C ASN A 575 5.83 -8.62 29.12
N TRP A 576 4.78 -8.26 28.38
CA TRP A 576 4.65 -6.94 27.76
C TRP A 576 3.21 -6.44 27.78
N ASP A 577 3.07 -5.13 27.90
CA ASP A 577 1.87 -4.41 27.44
C ASP A 577 1.98 -4.21 25.92
N VAL A 578 1.16 -4.93 25.16
CA VAL A 578 1.18 -4.87 23.70
C VAL A 578 -0.05 -4.18 23.13
N LYS A 579 0.12 -3.45 22.03
CA LYS A 579 -0.97 -2.98 21.18
C LYS A 579 -1.05 -3.89 19.95
N VAL A 580 -2.26 -4.30 19.59
CA VAL A 580 -2.49 -5.23 18.47
C VAL A 580 -3.11 -4.44 17.30
N GLN A 581 -2.51 -4.55 16.12
CA GLN A 581 -3.02 -3.98 14.88
C GLN A 581 -3.53 -5.10 13.97
N PHE A 582 -4.67 -4.86 13.32
CA PHE A 582 -5.22 -5.68 12.25
C PHE A 582 -5.21 -4.87 10.95
N ALA A 583 -4.37 -5.27 10.01
CA ALA A 583 -4.24 -4.61 8.72
C ALA A 583 -4.57 -5.59 7.60
N ASP A 584 -5.37 -5.18 6.62
CA ASP A 584 -5.61 -5.99 5.42
C ASP A 584 -4.64 -5.54 4.31
N PRO A 585 -3.60 -6.33 3.99
CA PRO A 585 -2.65 -5.97 2.95
C PRO A 585 -3.28 -5.91 1.55
N LYS A 586 -4.46 -6.54 1.37
CA LYS A 586 -5.18 -6.57 0.09
C LYS A 586 -6.09 -5.34 -0.09
N GLY A 587 -6.31 -4.56 0.96
CA GLY A 587 -7.04 -3.30 0.91
C GLY A 587 -8.57 -3.42 0.80
N PHE A 588 -9.13 -4.62 0.96
CA PHE A 588 -10.58 -4.85 0.97
C PHE A 588 -11.21 -4.40 2.28
N TYR A 589 -10.45 -4.38 3.37
CA TYR A 589 -10.90 -3.99 4.70
C TYR A 589 -10.13 -2.77 5.23
N ALA A 590 -10.79 -1.97 6.06
CA ALA A 590 -10.15 -0.91 6.84
C ALA A 590 -9.18 -1.54 7.84
N ASN A 591 -8.04 -0.89 8.02
CA ASN A 591 -7.12 -1.29 9.07
C ASN A 591 -7.64 -0.74 10.40
N GLU A 592 -7.48 -1.52 11.46
CA GLU A 592 -7.87 -1.10 12.81
C GLU A 592 -6.87 -1.62 13.83
N TRP A 593 -7.04 -1.18 15.06
CA TRP A 593 -6.35 -1.67 16.25
C TRP A 593 -7.36 -2.33 17.17
N PHE A 594 -6.87 -3.19 18.07
CA PHE A 594 -7.73 -3.93 18.99
C PHE A 594 -8.78 -3.06 19.68
N ASP A 595 -10.00 -3.61 19.76
CA ASP A 595 -11.21 -2.99 20.29
C ASP A 595 -11.73 -1.85 19.41
N ASP A 596 -11.76 -2.08 18.09
CA ASP A 596 -12.22 -1.17 17.05
C ASP A 596 -11.55 0.22 17.08
N MET A 597 -10.29 0.28 17.53
CA MET A 597 -9.57 1.53 17.71
C MET A 597 -8.94 2.00 16.39
N PRO A 598 -9.07 3.27 15.99
CA PRO A 598 -8.63 3.73 14.67
C PRO A 598 -7.11 3.89 14.53
N SER A 599 -6.36 4.01 15.64
CA SER A 599 -4.92 4.29 15.58
C SER A 599 -4.14 3.68 16.73
N MET A 600 -2.81 3.61 16.57
CA MET A 600 -1.89 3.15 17.60
C MET A 600 -2.00 3.97 18.89
N TYR A 601 -2.39 5.23 18.81
CA TYR A 601 -2.45 6.12 19.97
C TYR A 601 -3.68 5.85 20.83
N SER A 602 -4.84 5.63 20.20
CA SER A 602 -6.09 5.27 20.89
C SER A 602 -6.19 3.78 21.25
N ALA A 603 -5.39 2.93 20.59
CA ALA A 603 -5.38 1.48 20.83
C ALA A 603 -5.14 1.13 22.30
N ARG A 604 -5.97 0.24 22.84
CA ARG A 604 -5.81 -0.29 24.19
C ARG A 604 -4.62 -1.25 24.25
N THR A 605 -3.94 -1.28 25.38
CA THR A 605 -2.91 -2.28 25.65
C THR A 605 -3.54 -3.57 26.16
N VAL A 606 -3.03 -4.69 25.65
CA VAL A 606 -3.31 -6.04 26.14
C VAL A 606 -2.10 -6.45 26.97
N TRP A 607 -2.32 -6.72 28.25
CA TRP A 607 -1.26 -7.26 29.10
C TRP A 607 -1.07 -8.74 28.79
N VAL A 608 0.11 -9.09 28.29
CA VAL A 608 0.50 -10.48 28.04
C VAL A 608 1.57 -10.86 29.05
N SER A 609 1.35 -11.97 29.76
CA SER A 609 2.32 -12.53 30.69
C SER A 609 2.61 -13.98 30.35
N GLY A 610 3.87 -14.42 30.47
CA GLY A 610 4.30 -15.80 30.31
C GLY A 610 3.58 -16.72 31.30
N GLY A 611 2.45 -17.29 30.87
CA GLY A 611 1.56 -18.12 31.68
C GLY A 611 0.06 -17.82 31.56
N SER A 612 -0.35 -16.81 30.79
CA SER A 612 -1.77 -16.53 30.54
C SER A 612 -2.05 -16.26 29.06
N SER A 613 -2.97 -17.04 28.48
CA SER A 613 -3.43 -16.90 27.10
C SER A 613 -4.47 -15.79 27.00
N GLN A 614 -4.23 -14.78 26.15
CA GLN A 614 -5.18 -13.70 25.88
C GLN A 614 -5.90 -13.94 24.56
N GLN A 615 -7.24 -13.86 24.56
CA GLN A 615 -8.03 -13.89 23.33
C GLN A 615 -8.37 -12.47 22.86
N VAL A 616 -8.06 -12.17 21.61
CA VAL A 616 -8.17 -10.85 20.99
C VAL A 616 -8.82 -11.02 19.61
N ASP A 617 -10.13 -10.89 19.52
CA ASP A 617 -10.84 -11.02 18.24
C ASP A 617 -11.00 -9.66 17.56
N ALA A 618 -11.20 -9.66 16.23
CA ALA A 618 -11.45 -8.46 15.43
C ALA A 618 -12.53 -8.69 14.36
N ALA A 619 -13.27 -7.64 14.05
CA ALA A 619 -14.33 -7.64 13.05
C ALA A 619 -14.11 -6.49 12.07
N LEU A 620 -13.43 -6.77 10.95
CA LEU A 620 -13.01 -5.74 10.02
C LEU A 620 -14.14 -5.23 9.13
N MET A 621 -14.19 -3.91 8.95
CA MET A 621 -15.12 -3.23 8.04
C MET A 621 -14.55 -3.13 6.62
N PRO A 622 -15.31 -3.41 5.54
CA PRO A 622 -14.82 -3.25 4.17
C PRO A 622 -14.50 -1.80 3.75
N LYS A 623 -13.37 -1.61 3.05
CA LYS A 623 -12.84 -0.34 2.51
C LYS A 623 -13.45 -0.04 1.13
N ASP A 624 -14.60 0.63 1.08
CA ASP A 624 -15.40 0.56 -0.14
C ASP A 624 -16.23 1.82 -0.50
N GLY A 625 -15.81 3.01 -0.03
CA GLY A 625 -16.54 4.28 -0.21
C GLY A 625 -17.88 4.33 0.54
N ARG A 626 -18.18 3.28 1.30
CA ARG A 626 -19.36 3.16 2.15
C ARG A 626 -19.03 3.65 3.55
N VAL A 627 -19.92 4.47 4.09
CA VAL A 627 -19.78 5.13 5.39
C VAL A 627 -20.95 4.68 6.25
N TYR A 628 -20.69 3.82 7.23
CA TYR A 628 -21.72 3.24 8.08
C TYR A 628 -21.13 2.66 9.38
N GLY A 629 -21.95 2.60 10.42
CA GLY A 629 -21.78 1.80 11.63
C GLY A 629 -22.94 0.81 11.80
N GLY A 630 -23.05 0.21 12.99
CA GLY A 630 -24.04 -0.85 13.27
C GLY A 630 -25.51 -0.40 13.22
N ASP A 631 -25.78 0.89 13.43
CA ASP A 631 -27.12 1.48 13.40
C ASP A 631 -27.10 2.94 12.92
N ARG A 632 -28.27 3.60 12.89
CA ARG A 632 -28.40 4.99 12.41
C ARG A 632 -27.59 6.01 13.23
N TYR A 633 -27.33 5.74 14.51
CA TYR A 633 -26.59 6.63 15.39
C TYR A 633 -25.09 6.48 15.18
N SER A 634 -24.65 5.23 15.04
CA SER A 634 -23.29 4.85 14.67
C SER A 634 -22.96 5.31 13.26
N ASN A 635 -23.89 5.24 12.31
CA ASN A 635 -23.74 5.83 10.98
C ASN A 635 -23.45 7.34 11.09
N ALA A 636 -24.24 8.09 11.87
CA ALA A 636 -24.02 9.52 12.05
C ALA A 636 -22.63 9.83 12.63
N ALA A 637 -22.17 9.06 13.62
CA ALA A 637 -20.84 9.21 14.20
C ALA A 637 -19.73 8.88 13.20
N VAL A 638 -19.83 7.77 12.45
CA VAL A 638 -18.82 7.38 11.44
C VAL A 638 -18.75 8.40 10.29
N ILE A 639 -19.90 8.92 9.84
CA ILE A 639 -19.93 9.97 8.81
C ILE A 639 -19.26 11.24 9.32
N ALA A 640 -19.46 11.62 10.58
CA ALA A 640 -18.77 12.74 11.19
C ALA A 640 -17.25 12.49 11.29
N GLU A 641 -16.82 11.36 11.85
CA GLU A 641 -15.39 11.06 12.04
C GLU A 641 -14.60 11.03 10.73
N GLN A 642 -15.19 10.51 9.64
CA GLN A 642 -14.53 10.50 8.34
C GLN A 642 -14.19 11.90 7.83
N GLN A 643 -14.99 12.90 8.21
CA GLN A 643 -14.88 14.28 7.75
C GLN A 643 -14.10 15.19 8.70
N TRP A 644 -14.07 14.83 9.99
CA TRP A 644 -13.19 15.41 10.99
C TRP A 644 -12.31 14.29 11.59
N PRO A 645 -11.24 13.88 10.87
CA PRO A 645 -10.30 12.90 11.38
C PRO A 645 -9.80 13.30 12.76
N ASP A 646 -9.70 12.32 13.66
CA ASP A 646 -9.28 12.50 15.05
C ASP A 646 -10.15 13.50 15.87
N TRP A 647 -11.32 13.87 15.34
CA TRP A 647 -12.26 14.83 15.95
C TRP A 647 -11.66 16.21 16.21
N GLU A 648 -10.61 16.59 15.50
CA GLU A 648 -9.91 17.87 15.68
C GLU A 648 -10.71 19.06 15.11
N GLY A 649 -10.55 20.23 15.74
CA GLY A 649 -11.10 21.50 15.25
C GLY A 649 -12.61 21.67 15.43
N ILE A 650 -13.31 20.70 16.04
CA ILE A 650 -14.76 20.80 16.27
C ILE A 650 -15.04 21.64 17.52
N SER A 651 -15.64 22.81 17.31
CA SER A 651 -16.10 23.71 18.38
C SER A 651 -17.61 23.66 18.61
N HIS A 652 -18.37 23.12 17.66
CA HIS A 652 -19.83 23.03 17.68
C HIS A 652 -20.30 21.64 17.24
N VAL A 653 -21.40 21.15 17.82
CA VAL A 653 -22.03 19.88 17.44
C VAL A 653 -23.54 20.07 17.33
N ILE A 654 -24.14 19.61 16.23
CA ILE A 654 -25.59 19.62 16.05
C ILE A 654 -26.15 18.26 16.46
N VAL A 655 -27.13 18.24 17.37
CA VAL A 655 -27.78 17.00 17.84
C VAL A 655 -29.27 17.04 17.52
N ALA A 656 -29.77 16.03 16.83
CA ALA A 656 -31.18 15.91 16.49
C ALA A 656 -31.70 14.48 16.68
N SER A 657 -33.02 14.29 16.66
CA SER A 657 -33.59 12.94 16.78
C SER A 657 -33.28 12.09 15.54
N GLY A 658 -32.79 10.88 15.77
CA GLY A 658 -32.63 9.87 14.72
C GLY A 658 -33.89 9.03 14.47
N GLU A 659 -34.99 9.24 15.19
CA GLU A 659 -36.17 8.37 15.13
C GLU A 659 -37.15 8.74 14.01
N ASP A 660 -37.78 7.72 13.41
CA ASP A 660 -38.70 7.92 12.27
C ASP A 660 -39.90 8.82 12.62
N LYS A 661 -40.38 8.78 13.88
CA LYS A 661 -41.48 9.61 14.38
C LYS A 661 -41.14 11.12 14.45
N ALA A 662 -39.85 11.46 14.48
CA ALA A 662 -39.33 12.82 14.62
C ALA A 662 -38.44 13.23 13.43
N ALA A 663 -38.46 12.46 12.33
CA ALA A 663 -37.58 12.64 11.19
C ALA A 663 -37.78 13.96 10.42
N ALA A 664 -38.78 14.77 10.76
CA ALA A 664 -38.99 16.10 10.18
C ALA A 664 -38.04 17.16 10.77
N ASP A 665 -37.71 17.06 12.07
CA ASP A 665 -36.90 18.04 12.78
C ASP A 665 -35.50 18.22 12.15
N PRO A 666 -34.75 17.14 11.83
CA PRO A 666 -33.40 17.28 11.32
C PRO A 666 -33.34 17.66 9.82
N LEU A 667 -34.46 17.68 9.09
CA LEU A 667 -34.48 18.05 7.66
C LEU A 667 -33.96 19.47 7.40
N SER A 668 -34.15 20.37 8.36
CA SER A 668 -33.75 21.78 8.26
C SER A 668 -32.33 22.06 8.75
N ALA A 669 -31.68 21.09 9.42
CA ALA A 669 -30.47 21.32 10.19
C ALA A 669 -29.17 21.43 9.36
N ALA A 670 -29.22 21.16 8.05
CA ALA A 670 -28.03 21.20 7.20
C ALA A 670 -27.38 22.60 7.12
N SER A 671 -28.18 23.68 7.04
CA SER A 671 -27.65 25.05 7.04
C SER A 671 -27.00 25.42 8.37
N LEU A 672 -27.42 24.79 9.48
CA LEU A 672 -26.83 24.99 10.79
C LEU A 672 -25.46 24.31 10.91
N CYS A 673 -25.30 23.13 10.29
CA CYS A 673 -23.99 22.48 10.15
C CYS A 673 -23.01 23.37 9.38
N TRP A 674 -23.46 23.99 8.29
CA TRP A 674 -22.65 24.94 7.53
C TRP A 674 -22.30 26.20 8.33
N ALA A 675 -23.28 26.76 9.05
CA ALA A 675 -23.09 27.99 9.80
C ALA A 675 -21.99 27.84 10.86
N TYR A 676 -21.93 26.69 11.53
CA TYR A 676 -20.99 26.41 12.61
C TYR A 676 -19.77 25.55 12.20
N ASP A 677 -19.65 25.14 10.93
CA ASP A 677 -18.72 24.07 10.49
C ASP A 677 -18.74 22.85 11.43
N ALA A 678 -19.95 22.31 11.66
CA ALA A 678 -20.23 21.37 12.73
C ALA A 678 -20.79 20.03 12.23
N PRO A 679 -20.40 18.89 12.82
CA PRO A 679 -21.03 17.61 12.54
C PRO A 679 -22.47 17.55 13.04
N MET A 680 -23.30 16.76 12.36
CA MET A 680 -24.63 16.37 12.83
C MET A 680 -24.61 14.96 13.41
N LEU A 681 -24.92 14.85 14.70
CA LEU A 681 -25.06 13.58 15.41
C LEU A 681 -26.53 13.33 15.78
N LEU A 682 -26.89 12.05 15.97
CA LEU A 682 -28.26 11.64 16.21
C LEU A 682 -28.45 11.08 17.63
N THR A 683 -29.58 11.43 18.24
CA THR A 683 -30.02 10.91 19.55
C THR A 683 -31.35 10.17 19.45
N SER A 684 -31.73 9.43 20.50
CA SER A 684 -32.98 8.68 20.60
C SER A 684 -33.83 9.20 21.74
N SER A 685 -35.16 9.23 21.61
CA SER A 685 -36.02 9.56 22.75
C SER A 685 -35.98 8.52 23.88
N ALA A 686 -35.34 7.36 23.68
CA ALA A 686 -35.10 6.37 24.72
C ALA A 686 -33.82 6.64 25.55
N GLY A 687 -33.01 7.63 25.18
CA GLY A 687 -31.71 7.95 25.80
C GLY A 687 -30.63 8.22 24.75
N ASN A 688 -29.49 8.81 25.15
CA ASN A 688 -28.41 9.04 24.19
C ASN A 688 -27.74 7.71 23.80
N PRO A 689 -27.65 7.39 22.51
CA PRO A 689 -26.89 6.24 22.04
C PRO A 689 -25.41 6.34 22.43
N GLN A 690 -24.76 5.20 22.64
CA GLN A 690 -23.33 5.15 22.93
C GLN A 690 -22.49 5.82 21.84
N ALA A 691 -22.84 5.64 20.57
CA ALA A 691 -22.15 6.29 19.45
C ALA A 691 -22.11 7.83 19.59
N LEU A 692 -23.21 8.46 20.03
CA LEU A 692 -23.30 9.89 20.25
C LEU A 692 -22.42 10.33 21.43
N THR A 693 -22.51 9.64 22.57
CA THR A 693 -21.77 10.03 23.78
C THR A 693 -20.27 9.75 23.65
N SER A 694 -19.87 8.69 22.94
CA SER A 694 -18.46 8.41 22.62
C SER A 694 -17.88 9.46 21.67
N ALA A 695 -18.58 9.82 20.59
CA ALA A 695 -18.14 10.87 19.68
C ALA A 695 -17.96 12.21 20.42
N LEU A 696 -18.92 12.59 21.27
CA LEU A 696 -18.83 13.84 22.03
C LEU A 696 -17.65 13.86 23.02
N LYS A 697 -17.35 12.71 23.66
CA LYS A 697 -16.17 12.57 24.53
C LYS A 697 -14.86 12.65 23.74
N ALA A 698 -14.81 12.06 22.54
CA ALA A 698 -13.65 12.13 21.67
C ALA A 698 -13.39 13.57 21.19
N ILE A 699 -14.44 14.29 20.79
CA ILE A 699 -14.37 15.73 20.47
C ILE A 699 -13.87 16.55 21.66
N MET A 700 -14.31 16.25 22.88
CA MET A 700 -13.80 16.94 24.08
C MET A 700 -12.32 16.63 24.33
N ALA A 701 -11.88 15.39 24.08
CA ALA A 701 -10.50 14.98 24.28
C ALA A 701 -9.54 15.60 23.24
N SER A 702 -9.93 15.67 21.97
CA SER A 702 -9.14 16.31 20.91
C SER A 702 -8.92 17.80 21.18
N ASN A 703 -9.90 18.47 21.79
CA ASN A 703 -9.82 19.88 22.18
C ASN A 703 -9.07 20.15 23.50
N GLN A 704 -8.64 19.13 24.25
CA GLN A 704 -8.00 19.27 25.57
C GLN A 704 -6.46 19.31 25.55
N ILE A 705 -5.81 19.25 24.38
CA ILE A 705 -4.35 19.17 24.33
C ILE A 705 -3.71 20.52 24.74
N GLU A 706 -2.90 20.48 25.79
CA GLU A 706 -2.11 21.55 26.44
C GLU A 706 -1.11 22.32 25.53
N LYS A 707 -1.26 22.33 24.20
CA LYS A 707 -0.27 22.87 23.25
C LYS A 707 -0.34 24.38 22.98
N THR A 708 -1.30 25.13 23.50
CA THR A 708 -1.48 26.55 23.10
C THR A 708 -1.51 27.57 24.23
N GLY A 709 -1.57 27.17 25.51
CA GLY A 709 -1.74 28.12 26.61
C GLY A 709 -3.06 28.90 26.55
N VAL A 710 -4.03 28.43 25.76
CA VAL A 710 -5.39 28.96 25.62
C VAL A 710 -6.34 28.05 26.42
N GLU A 711 -7.37 28.61 27.05
CA GLU A 711 -8.41 27.80 27.71
C GLU A 711 -8.98 26.75 26.75
N PRO A 712 -9.35 25.54 27.23
CA PRO A 712 -9.96 24.52 26.39
C PRO A 712 -11.15 25.12 25.64
N ALA A 713 -11.11 25.03 24.31
CA ALA A 713 -12.21 25.50 23.47
C ALA A 713 -13.49 24.79 23.92
N LYS A 714 -14.48 25.56 24.38
CA LYS A 714 -15.75 25.02 24.87
C LYS A 714 -16.54 24.48 23.68
N VAL A 715 -16.71 23.16 23.62
CA VAL A 715 -17.56 22.51 22.61
C VAL A 715 -19.02 22.84 22.92
N GLN A 716 -19.71 23.52 22.00
CA GLN A 716 -21.12 23.91 22.12
C GLN A 716 -22.02 22.91 21.39
N VAL A 717 -23.00 22.34 22.10
CA VAL A 717 -23.97 21.39 21.54
C VAL A 717 -25.30 22.09 21.29
N HIS A 718 -25.74 22.09 20.03
CA HIS A 718 -27.01 22.67 19.59
C HIS A 718 -28.03 21.57 19.34
N VAL A 719 -29.10 21.53 20.14
CA VAL A 719 -30.15 20.51 20.06
C VAL A 719 -31.31 20.99 19.21
N VAL A 720 -31.61 20.26 18.13
CA VAL A 720 -32.73 20.51 17.21
C VAL A 720 -33.88 19.57 17.53
N GLY A 721 -35.04 20.14 17.83
CA GLY A 721 -36.28 19.42 18.14
C GLY A 721 -36.74 19.60 19.59
N GLY A 722 -38.05 19.41 19.80
CA GLY A 722 -38.69 19.57 21.11
C GLY A 722 -38.46 18.39 22.07
N PRO A 723 -38.93 18.50 23.33
CA PRO A 723 -38.79 17.46 24.36
C PRO A 723 -39.34 16.08 23.98
N ALA A 724 -40.29 16.00 23.05
CA ALA A 724 -40.82 14.73 22.54
C ALA A 724 -39.84 14.00 21.60
N SER A 725 -39.01 14.74 20.87
CA SER A 725 -38.00 14.23 19.94
C SER A 725 -36.67 13.98 20.64
N VAL A 726 -36.27 14.92 21.50
CA VAL A 726 -35.06 14.85 22.32
C VAL A 726 -35.43 15.17 23.77
N PRO A 727 -35.60 14.18 24.66
CA PRO A 727 -35.99 14.39 26.05
C PRO A 727 -34.99 15.25 26.85
N GLN A 728 -35.46 15.83 27.96
CA GLN A 728 -34.58 16.62 28.84
C GLN A 728 -33.46 15.77 29.45
N ALA A 729 -33.74 14.50 29.80
CA ALA A 729 -32.73 13.60 30.32
C ALA A 729 -31.53 13.42 29.36
N ASN A 730 -31.77 13.42 28.05
CA ASN A 730 -30.71 13.36 27.06
C ASN A 730 -29.86 14.63 27.09
N ILE A 731 -30.47 15.81 27.21
CA ILE A 731 -29.76 17.08 27.32
C ILE A 731 -28.91 17.12 28.59
N ASP A 732 -29.46 16.68 29.72
CA ASP A 732 -28.76 16.66 30.99
C ASP A 732 -27.52 15.74 30.92
N GLU A 733 -27.64 14.59 30.25
CA GLU A 733 -26.52 13.68 29.99
C GLU A 733 -25.47 14.30 29.05
N LEU A 734 -25.86 14.97 27.97
CA LEU A 734 -24.91 15.69 27.11
C LEU A 734 -24.19 16.80 27.89
N GLY A 735 -24.92 17.51 28.76
CA GLY A 735 -24.37 18.53 29.65
C GLY A 735 -23.39 17.98 30.68
N SER A 736 -23.51 16.70 31.06
CA SER A 736 -22.52 16.03 31.92
C SER A 736 -21.18 15.77 31.20
N ILE A 737 -21.16 15.79 29.86
CA ILE A 737 -19.96 15.57 29.03
C ILE A 737 -19.29 16.90 28.69
N VAL A 738 -20.05 17.87 28.17
CA VAL A 738 -19.50 19.16 27.68
C VAL A 738 -19.66 20.32 28.65
N GLY A 739 -20.38 20.12 29.76
CA GLY A 739 -20.80 21.18 30.68
C GLY A 739 -22.21 21.68 30.36
N THR A 740 -23.05 21.84 31.38
CA THR A 740 -24.47 22.19 31.23
C THR A 740 -24.71 23.55 30.55
N ALA A 741 -23.78 24.50 30.72
CA ALA A 741 -23.84 25.81 30.05
C ALA A 741 -23.50 25.75 28.55
N ASN A 742 -22.99 24.62 28.07
CA ASN A 742 -22.56 24.43 26.69
C ASN A 742 -23.52 23.53 25.88
N VAL A 743 -24.72 23.28 26.40
CA VAL A 743 -25.79 22.58 25.67
C VAL A 743 -26.99 23.50 25.55
N GLU A 744 -27.32 23.88 24.32
CA GLU A 744 -28.45 24.73 24.00
C GLU A 744 -29.48 23.94 23.20
N ARG A 745 -30.72 23.88 23.71
CA ARG A 745 -31.86 23.51 22.86
C ARG A 745 -32.34 24.75 22.13
N LEU A 746 -32.34 24.70 20.80
CA LEU A 746 -32.92 25.78 20.01
C LEU A 746 -34.42 25.92 20.32
N PRO A 747 -34.98 27.14 20.23
CA PRO A 747 -36.42 27.30 20.34
C PRO A 747 -37.17 26.36 19.39
N TYR A 748 -38.30 25.82 19.84
CA TYR A 748 -39.00 24.75 19.14
C TYR A 748 -40.52 24.97 19.17
N GLY A 749 -41.21 24.29 18.25
CA GLY A 749 -42.66 24.27 18.19
C GLY A 749 -43.12 23.02 17.46
N ASP A 750 -44.00 23.17 16.48
CA ASP A 750 -44.14 22.14 15.46
C ASP A 750 -42.93 22.14 14.51
N ARG A 751 -42.89 21.19 13.58
CA ARG A 751 -41.79 21.05 12.61
C ARG A 751 -41.54 22.30 11.76
N TYR A 752 -42.55 23.14 11.53
CA TYR A 752 -42.42 24.35 10.73
C TYR A 752 -41.78 25.47 11.56
N GLU A 753 -42.20 25.60 12.82
CA GLU A 753 -41.55 26.52 13.76
C GLU A 753 -40.12 26.08 14.08
N THR A 754 -39.86 24.77 14.27
CA THR A 754 -38.49 24.27 14.42
C THR A 754 -37.61 24.61 13.21
N ALA A 755 -38.11 24.43 11.97
CA ALA A 755 -37.37 24.82 10.77
C ALA A 755 -37.09 26.33 10.70
N ARG A 756 -38.04 27.17 11.10
CA ARG A 756 -37.84 28.62 11.23
C ARG A 756 -36.73 28.95 12.22
N GLN A 757 -36.73 28.34 13.40
CA GLN A 757 -35.74 28.62 14.45
C GLN A 757 -34.33 28.18 14.05
N VAL A 758 -34.22 27.05 13.34
CA VAL A 758 -32.96 26.62 12.72
C VAL A 758 -32.49 27.62 11.66
N ALA A 759 -33.40 28.10 10.81
CA ALA A 759 -33.09 29.06 9.75
C ALA A 759 -32.61 30.41 10.31
N ILE A 760 -33.32 30.98 11.30
CA ILE A 760 -32.93 32.23 11.96
C ILE A 760 -31.56 32.08 12.62
N ARG A 761 -31.31 30.95 13.31
CA ARG A 761 -30.02 30.72 13.94
C ARG A 761 -28.88 30.63 12.92
N ALA A 762 -29.06 29.84 11.86
CA ALA A 762 -28.06 29.70 10.82
C ALA A 762 -27.77 31.03 10.12
N HIS A 763 -28.81 31.81 9.82
CA HIS A 763 -28.68 33.12 9.19
C HIS A 763 -27.97 34.14 10.09
N ALA A 764 -28.30 34.19 11.39
CA ALA A 764 -27.61 35.08 12.32
C ALA A 764 -26.09 34.79 12.37
N VAL A 765 -25.71 33.51 12.40
CA VAL A 765 -24.30 33.09 12.38
C VAL A 765 -23.64 33.41 11.03
N ALA A 766 -24.38 33.30 9.92
CA ALA A 766 -23.90 33.71 8.59
C ALA A 766 -23.60 35.23 8.57
N LEU A 767 -24.53 36.05 9.07
CA LEU A 767 -24.36 37.50 9.13
C LEU A 767 -23.16 37.90 10.01
N ASP A 768 -22.94 37.21 11.13
CA ASP A 768 -21.77 37.42 11.99
C ASP A 768 -20.44 37.12 11.26
N ARG A 769 -20.46 36.25 10.24
CA ARG A 769 -19.33 35.94 9.35
C ARG A 769 -19.24 36.89 8.15
N GLY A 770 -20.18 37.82 7.99
CA GLY A 770 -20.28 38.69 6.83
C GLY A 770 -20.82 37.99 5.58
N GLU A 771 -21.55 36.89 5.76
CA GLU A 771 -22.13 36.07 4.71
C GLU A 771 -23.67 36.18 4.74
N ASP A 772 -24.29 36.21 3.56
CA ASP A 772 -25.74 36.13 3.41
C ASP A 772 -26.08 35.23 2.22
N PRO A 773 -26.72 34.05 2.45
CA PRO A 773 -27.11 33.16 1.37
C PRO A 773 -28.06 33.79 0.35
N GLY A 774 -28.90 34.76 0.75
CA GLY A 774 -29.90 35.41 -0.13
C GLY A 774 -30.92 34.45 -0.77
N LEU A 775 -30.98 33.19 -0.31
CA LEU A 775 -31.75 32.11 -0.89
C LEU A 775 -32.31 31.21 0.22
N ALA A 776 -33.56 30.76 0.08
CA ALA A 776 -34.18 29.74 0.92
C ALA A 776 -34.82 28.62 0.07
N PHE A 777 -34.66 27.38 0.53
CA PHE A 777 -35.34 26.23 -0.04
C PHE A 777 -36.63 25.95 0.72
N VAL A 778 -37.72 25.67 0.01
CA VAL A 778 -38.99 25.28 0.63
C VAL A 778 -39.42 23.90 0.13
N ALA A 779 -39.64 22.96 1.05
CA ALA A 779 -40.02 21.59 0.74
C ALA A 779 -41.13 21.06 1.65
N ASN A 780 -41.73 19.92 1.30
CA ASN A 780 -42.78 19.33 2.13
C ASN A 780 -42.19 18.72 3.42
N GLY A 781 -42.65 19.23 4.56
CA GLY A 781 -42.31 18.69 5.88
C GLY A 781 -43.42 17.88 6.53
N ALA A 782 -44.59 17.75 5.92
CA ALA A 782 -45.76 17.11 6.54
C ALA A 782 -45.77 15.57 6.41
N ASP A 783 -45.34 15.05 5.25
CA ASP A 783 -45.47 13.65 4.85
C ASP A 783 -44.09 12.96 4.71
N PRO A 784 -43.79 11.92 5.51
CA PRO A 784 -42.52 11.19 5.43
C PRO A 784 -42.18 10.65 4.04
N ALA A 785 -43.17 10.35 3.20
CA ALA A 785 -42.92 9.90 1.83
C ALA A 785 -42.34 10.99 0.93
N LYS A 786 -42.49 12.26 1.33
CA LYS A 786 -42.08 13.48 0.61
C LYS A 786 -40.86 14.16 1.20
N PHE A 787 -40.36 13.70 2.36
CA PHE A 787 -39.16 14.27 3.00
C PHE A 787 -37.92 14.21 2.10
N PHE A 788 -37.88 13.27 1.16
CA PHE A 788 -36.79 13.15 0.19
C PHE A 788 -36.62 14.38 -0.71
N ASP A 789 -37.68 15.19 -0.90
CA ASP A 789 -37.56 16.47 -1.59
C ASP A 789 -36.69 17.44 -0.76
N ALA A 790 -36.92 17.53 0.56
CA ALA A 790 -36.08 18.32 1.47
C ALA A 790 -34.66 17.74 1.59
N LEU A 791 -34.53 16.42 1.71
CA LEU A 791 -33.23 15.74 1.81
C LEU A 791 -32.35 15.98 0.58
N SER A 792 -32.95 16.06 -0.61
CA SER A 792 -32.20 16.34 -1.84
C SER A 792 -31.54 17.71 -1.82
N ALA A 793 -32.12 18.68 -1.10
CA ALA A 793 -31.57 20.02 -0.92
C ALA A 793 -30.55 20.12 0.25
N SER A 794 -30.43 19.09 1.09
CA SER A 794 -29.56 19.13 2.29
C SER A 794 -28.09 19.36 1.96
N ALA A 795 -27.58 18.77 0.87
CA ALA A 795 -26.22 18.99 0.42
C ALA A 795 -26.00 20.43 -0.06
N VAL A 796 -26.98 21.01 -0.77
CA VAL A 796 -26.91 22.40 -1.20
C VAL A 796 -26.91 23.32 0.02
N ALA A 797 -27.87 23.14 0.93
CA ALA A 797 -27.98 23.90 2.18
C ALA A 797 -26.71 23.78 3.06
N GLY A 798 -26.11 22.60 3.10
CA GLY A 798 -24.86 22.34 3.82
C GLY A 798 -23.62 22.95 3.16
N HIS A 799 -23.69 23.37 1.89
CA HIS A 799 -22.57 23.96 1.18
C HIS A 799 -22.66 25.49 1.06
N ILE A 800 -23.85 26.02 0.77
CA ILE A 800 -24.06 27.47 0.54
C ILE A 800 -24.77 28.17 1.70
N GLY A 801 -25.11 27.45 2.77
CA GLY A 801 -25.76 28.01 3.95
C GLY A 801 -27.24 28.36 3.80
N ALA A 802 -27.84 28.17 2.62
CA ALA A 802 -29.25 28.47 2.36
C ALA A 802 -30.18 27.60 3.24
N PRO A 803 -31.07 28.19 4.06
CA PRO A 803 -31.93 27.42 4.94
C PRO A 803 -32.97 26.59 4.19
N ILE A 804 -33.33 25.44 4.78
CA ILE A 804 -34.44 24.60 4.32
C ILE A 804 -35.64 24.85 5.24
N LEU A 805 -36.65 25.51 4.69
CA LEU A 805 -37.94 25.74 5.33
C LEU A 805 -38.94 24.66 4.92
N LEU A 806 -39.88 24.37 5.81
CA LEU A 806 -40.85 23.30 5.61
C LEU A 806 -42.24 23.87 5.33
N THR A 807 -43.03 23.19 4.50
CA THR A 807 -44.43 23.51 4.23
C THR A 807 -45.29 22.23 4.15
N ASN A 808 -46.59 22.39 3.95
CA ASN A 808 -47.50 21.31 3.56
C ASN A 808 -47.91 21.47 2.08
N ALA A 809 -48.43 20.41 1.47
CA ALA A 809 -48.85 20.38 0.07
C ALA A 809 -49.86 21.48 -0.28
N GLY A 810 -50.88 21.70 0.56
CA GLY A 810 -51.99 22.60 0.24
C GLY A 810 -52.05 23.89 1.06
N THR A 811 -51.13 24.13 1.98
CA THR A 811 -51.21 25.25 2.91
C THR A 811 -49.82 25.71 3.30
N LEU A 812 -49.55 27.01 3.20
CA LEU A 812 -48.35 27.64 3.73
C LEU A 812 -48.51 27.87 5.24
N PRO A 813 -47.68 27.25 6.10
CA PRO A 813 -47.72 27.53 7.53
C PRO A 813 -47.24 28.95 7.84
N LEU A 814 -47.88 29.60 8.81
CA LEU A 814 -47.48 30.95 9.27
C LEU A 814 -46.02 31.00 9.76
N ALA A 815 -45.50 29.90 10.32
CA ALA A 815 -44.09 29.82 10.71
C ALA A 815 -43.15 29.94 9.51
N THR A 816 -43.51 29.36 8.35
CA THR A 816 -42.73 29.44 7.12
C THR A 816 -42.76 30.84 6.53
N GLU A 817 -43.94 31.48 6.51
CA GLU A 817 -44.10 32.87 6.08
C GLU A 817 -43.25 33.82 6.95
N ARG A 818 -43.32 33.67 8.28
CA ARG A 818 -42.52 34.46 9.21
C ARG A 818 -41.02 34.22 9.06
N ALA A 819 -40.61 32.99 8.77
CA ALA A 819 -39.21 32.69 8.54
C ALA A 819 -38.66 33.46 7.34
N LEU A 820 -39.41 33.57 6.24
CA LEU A 820 -38.98 34.36 5.07
C LEU A 820 -38.81 35.84 5.41
N ALA A 821 -39.75 36.40 6.17
CA ALA A 821 -39.65 37.78 6.65
C ALA A 821 -38.46 37.99 7.62
N ASP A 822 -38.17 37.03 8.50
CA ASP A 822 -37.02 37.10 9.43
C ASP A 822 -35.67 36.95 8.72
N LEU A 823 -35.66 36.46 7.48
CA LEU A 823 -34.48 36.25 6.62
C LEU A 823 -34.34 37.36 5.56
N ASP A 824 -34.99 38.51 5.76
CA ASP A 824 -35.01 39.66 4.85
C ASP A 824 -35.53 39.32 3.42
N GLU A 825 -36.54 38.45 3.34
CA GLU A 825 -37.24 38.06 2.10
C GLU A 825 -36.31 37.50 1.01
N PRO A 826 -35.63 36.36 1.26
CA PRO A 826 -34.68 35.77 0.33
C PRO A 826 -35.38 35.24 -0.92
N ALA A 827 -34.62 34.98 -1.99
CA ALA A 827 -35.16 34.25 -3.14
C ALA A 827 -35.63 32.85 -2.71
N VAL A 828 -36.84 32.45 -3.11
CA VAL A 828 -37.42 31.15 -2.70
C VAL A 828 -37.38 30.14 -3.84
N VAL A 829 -36.75 28.99 -3.60
CA VAL A 829 -36.76 27.83 -4.49
C VAL A 829 -37.57 26.72 -3.86
N VAL A 830 -38.61 26.26 -4.55
CA VAL A 830 -39.43 25.13 -4.10
C VAL A 830 -38.81 23.82 -4.59
N VAL A 831 -38.58 22.88 -3.67
CA VAL A 831 -38.09 21.54 -4.00
C VAL A 831 -39.23 20.52 -3.84
N GLY A 832 -39.53 19.81 -4.92
CA GLY A 832 -40.62 18.86 -5.02
C GLY A 832 -41.74 19.29 -5.97
N GLY A 833 -42.46 18.31 -6.50
CA GLY A 833 -43.54 18.52 -7.47
C GLY A 833 -44.80 19.15 -6.86
N THR A 834 -45.81 19.40 -7.69
CA THR A 834 -47.08 20.01 -7.26
C THR A 834 -47.88 19.14 -6.27
N ALA A 835 -47.62 17.84 -6.22
CA ALA A 835 -48.16 16.94 -5.19
C ALA A 835 -47.49 17.13 -3.82
N SER A 836 -46.25 17.62 -3.78
CA SER A 836 -45.50 17.92 -2.56
C SER A 836 -45.72 19.34 -2.08
N VAL A 837 -45.71 20.31 -2.99
CA VAL A 837 -46.00 21.73 -2.74
C VAL A 837 -46.87 22.23 -3.88
N SER A 838 -48.17 22.44 -3.63
CA SER A 838 -49.13 22.82 -4.67
C SER A 838 -48.76 24.11 -5.39
N GLN A 839 -49.38 24.33 -6.55
CA GLN A 839 -49.18 25.58 -7.28
C GLN A 839 -49.67 26.80 -6.48
N ALA A 840 -50.71 26.63 -5.66
CA ALA A 840 -51.21 27.70 -4.80
C ALA A 840 -50.15 28.12 -3.76
N VAL A 841 -49.58 27.16 -3.04
CA VAL A 841 -48.51 27.44 -2.05
C VAL A 841 -47.27 28.01 -2.73
N TYR A 842 -46.89 27.52 -3.91
CA TYR A 842 -45.78 28.09 -4.70
C TYR A 842 -45.99 29.57 -5.04
N ASN A 843 -47.20 29.93 -5.47
CA ASN A 843 -47.53 31.31 -5.80
C ASN A 843 -47.59 32.19 -4.53
N GLU A 844 -48.10 31.64 -3.42
CA GLU A 844 -48.16 32.32 -2.12
C GLU A 844 -46.76 32.62 -1.57
N LEU A 845 -45.82 31.70 -1.75
CA LEU A 845 -44.40 31.87 -1.41
C LEU A 845 -43.66 32.90 -2.27
N GLY A 846 -44.23 33.35 -3.40
CA GLY A 846 -43.50 34.16 -4.37
C GLY A 846 -42.28 33.44 -4.97
N ALA A 847 -42.30 32.10 -5.03
CA ALA A 847 -41.15 31.30 -5.42
C ALA A 847 -40.67 31.59 -6.85
N VAL A 848 -39.36 31.74 -7.01
CA VAL A 848 -38.72 32.07 -8.30
C VAL A 848 -38.49 30.83 -9.16
N GLU A 849 -38.39 29.65 -8.54
CA GLU A 849 -38.14 28.39 -9.25
C GLU A 849 -38.72 27.19 -8.50
N ARG A 850 -39.06 26.15 -9.27
CA ARG A 850 -39.36 24.81 -8.77
C ARG A 850 -38.38 23.79 -9.33
N ILE A 851 -37.73 23.03 -8.45
CA ILE A 851 -36.90 21.88 -8.81
C ILE A 851 -37.65 20.60 -8.42
N ALA A 852 -38.02 19.78 -9.41
CA ALA A 852 -38.84 18.59 -9.16
C ALA A 852 -38.65 17.50 -10.21
N GLY A 853 -38.78 16.25 -9.78
CA GLY A 853 -38.93 15.08 -10.63
C GLY A 853 -40.28 14.37 -10.46
N GLY A 854 -40.53 13.36 -11.29
CA GLY A 854 -41.74 12.52 -11.18
C GLY A 854 -41.77 11.59 -9.96
N ASP A 855 -40.63 11.43 -9.28
CA ASP A 855 -40.44 10.66 -8.05
C ASP A 855 -39.23 11.22 -7.28
N ARG A 856 -39.00 10.71 -6.06
CA ARG A 856 -37.89 11.15 -5.19
C ARG A 856 -36.50 11.00 -5.82
N TYR A 857 -36.30 10.00 -6.67
CA TYR A 857 -35.01 9.75 -7.31
C TYR A 857 -34.75 10.79 -8.39
N LYS A 858 -35.77 11.07 -9.23
CA LYS A 858 -35.72 12.15 -10.23
C LYS A 858 -35.59 13.53 -9.60
N THR A 859 -36.27 13.80 -8.48
CA THR A 859 -36.09 15.07 -7.76
C THR A 859 -34.65 15.22 -7.28
N SER A 860 -34.05 14.17 -6.69
CA SER A 860 -32.66 14.25 -6.20
C SER A 860 -31.65 14.48 -7.32
N VAL A 861 -31.82 13.85 -8.48
CA VAL A 861 -31.00 14.09 -9.68
C VAL A 861 -31.20 15.51 -10.20
N ALA A 862 -32.46 15.98 -10.28
CA ALA A 862 -32.75 17.34 -10.72
C ALA A 862 -32.12 18.40 -9.82
N VAL A 863 -32.12 18.19 -8.49
CA VAL A 863 -31.43 19.07 -7.54
C VAL A 863 -29.92 19.04 -7.75
N ALA A 864 -29.32 17.86 -7.89
CA ALA A 864 -27.88 17.71 -8.13
C ALA A 864 -27.42 18.45 -9.39
N GLU A 865 -28.09 18.22 -10.52
CA GLU A 865 -27.75 18.85 -11.80
C GLU A 865 -28.02 20.36 -11.79
N ARG A 866 -29.12 20.79 -11.16
CA ARG A 866 -29.47 22.21 -11.07
C ARG A 866 -28.56 22.97 -10.11
N ALA A 867 -28.06 22.33 -9.06
CA ALA A 867 -27.07 22.91 -8.16
C ALA A 867 -25.71 23.03 -8.85
N ALA A 868 -25.27 21.99 -9.57
CA ALA A 868 -24.05 22.03 -10.37
C ALA A 868 -24.08 23.13 -11.44
N ALA A 869 -25.22 23.28 -12.13
CA ALA A 869 -25.39 24.31 -13.16
C ALA A 869 -25.31 25.76 -12.63
N GLN A 870 -25.52 26.01 -11.34
CA GLN A 870 -25.31 27.34 -10.73
C GLN A 870 -23.93 27.50 -10.09
N GLY A 871 -23.13 26.44 -10.03
CA GLY A 871 -21.93 26.41 -9.21
C GLY A 871 -22.23 26.39 -7.70
N TRP A 872 -23.41 25.92 -7.29
CA TRP A 872 -23.71 25.68 -5.87
C TRP A 872 -23.09 24.38 -5.36
N LEU A 873 -22.80 23.42 -6.24
CA LEU A 873 -22.19 22.13 -5.92
C LEU A 873 -21.30 21.68 -7.08
N ASN A 874 -20.36 20.77 -6.81
CA ASN A 874 -19.53 20.07 -7.78
C ASN A 874 -19.99 18.60 -7.90
N LEU A 875 -19.83 18.01 -9.08
CA LEU A 875 -20.23 16.61 -9.33
C LEU A 875 -19.08 15.61 -9.18
N ASP A 876 -17.89 16.05 -8.75
CA ASP A 876 -16.72 15.18 -8.58
C ASP A 876 -16.87 14.22 -7.40
N ARG A 877 -17.65 14.61 -6.38
CA ARG A 877 -17.91 13.82 -5.18
C ARG A 877 -19.42 13.71 -4.98
N VAL A 878 -19.98 12.49 -4.99
CA VAL A 878 -21.44 12.29 -4.91
C VAL A 878 -21.81 11.41 -3.74
N GLY A 879 -22.71 11.90 -2.89
CA GLY A 879 -23.34 11.13 -1.82
C GLY A 879 -24.54 10.32 -2.31
N VAL A 880 -24.71 9.09 -1.81
CA VAL A 880 -25.82 8.20 -2.13
C VAL A 880 -26.43 7.66 -0.85
N ALA A 881 -27.75 7.84 -0.68
CA ALA A 881 -28.49 7.31 0.46
C ALA A 881 -29.88 6.80 0.06
N SER A 882 -30.46 5.91 0.86
CA SER A 882 -31.82 5.38 0.64
C SER A 882 -32.78 5.62 1.80
N LYS A 883 -32.26 5.80 3.02
CA LYS A 883 -33.03 5.99 4.26
C LYS A 883 -32.84 7.41 4.78
N ILE A 884 -33.87 7.92 5.47
CA ILE A 884 -33.92 9.30 5.95
C ILE A 884 -32.77 9.62 6.92
N PRO A 885 -32.50 8.83 7.99
CA PRO A 885 -31.42 9.18 8.93
C PRO A 885 -30.05 9.27 8.26
N ASP A 886 -29.75 8.33 7.36
CA ASP A 886 -28.49 8.27 6.60
C ASP A 886 -28.38 9.44 5.61
N ALA A 887 -29.49 9.83 4.98
CA ALA A 887 -29.56 10.94 4.04
C ALA A 887 -29.43 12.30 4.72
N VAL A 888 -29.99 12.48 5.92
CA VAL A 888 -29.90 13.76 6.63
C VAL A 888 -28.46 14.06 7.04
N THR A 889 -27.79 13.10 7.69
CA THR A 889 -26.41 13.28 8.15
C THR A 889 -25.44 13.25 6.98
N GLY A 890 -25.58 12.29 6.07
CA GLY A 890 -24.73 12.17 4.88
C GLY A 890 -24.86 13.36 3.94
N GLY A 891 -26.07 13.87 3.73
CA GLY A 891 -26.35 15.01 2.84
C GLY A 891 -25.74 16.32 3.32
N ALA A 892 -25.99 16.68 4.58
CA ALA A 892 -25.38 17.87 5.18
C ALA A 892 -23.85 17.81 5.12
N LEU A 893 -23.28 16.63 5.39
CA LEU A 893 -21.83 16.45 5.49
C LEU A 893 -21.13 16.40 4.13
N VAL A 894 -21.69 15.71 3.12
CA VAL A 894 -21.11 15.71 1.77
C VAL A 894 -21.13 17.13 1.18
N GLY A 895 -22.22 17.88 1.39
CA GLY A 895 -22.30 19.28 0.98
C GLY A 895 -21.24 20.15 1.66
N LEU A 896 -21.16 20.09 2.99
CA LEU A 896 -20.25 20.93 3.78
C LEU A 896 -18.78 20.71 3.42
N LYS A 897 -18.35 19.44 3.29
CA LYS A 897 -16.91 19.12 3.21
C LYS A 897 -16.40 18.92 1.81
N THR A 898 -17.28 18.61 0.87
CA THR A 898 -16.88 18.29 -0.50
C THR A 898 -17.53 19.19 -1.54
N GLY A 899 -18.61 19.90 -1.20
CA GLY A 899 -19.45 20.58 -2.18
C GLY A 899 -20.18 19.61 -3.11
N GLY A 900 -20.27 18.34 -2.75
CA GLY A 900 -20.91 17.29 -3.54
C GLY A 900 -22.42 17.18 -3.31
N PRO A 901 -23.22 16.73 -4.31
CA PRO A 901 -24.66 16.50 -4.12
C PRO A 901 -24.96 15.20 -3.38
N LEU A 902 -26.17 15.13 -2.82
CA LEU A 902 -26.79 13.89 -2.37
C LEU A 902 -27.84 13.42 -3.38
N VAL A 903 -27.65 12.23 -3.95
CA VAL A 903 -28.66 11.54 -4.78
C VAL A 903 -29.32 10.40 -4.00
N ILE A 904 -30.63 10.23 -4.18
CA ILE A 904 -31.42 9.22 -3.48
C ILE A 904 -31.52 7.96 -4.35
N THR A 905 -31.34 6.78 -3.73
CA THR A 905 -31.51 5.47 -4.39
C THR A 905 -32.57 4.61 -3.71
N ALA A 906 -33.07 3.58 -4.41
CA ALA A 906 -33.81 2.52 -3.75
C ALA A 906 -32.83 1.58 -3.00
N PRO A 907 -33.26 0.87 -1.95
CA PRO A 907 -32.36 0.07 -1.12
C PRO A 907 -31.66 -1.09 -1.84
N THR A 908 -32.33 -1.71 -2.82
CA THR A 908 -31.87 -2.99 -3.41
C THR A 908 -31.44 -2.91 -4.87
N ALA A 909 -31.87 -1.89 -5.61
CA ALA A 909 -31.53 -1.68 -7.01
C ALA A 909 -31.47 -0.19 -7.35
N LEU A 910 -30.46 0.21 -8.12
CA LEU A 910 -30.25 1.59 -8.56
C LEU A 910 -31.38 2.00 -9.52
N PRO A 911 -32.18 3.02 -9.20
CA PRO A 911 -33.23 3.50 -10.09
C PRO A 911 -32.64 4.04 -11.40
N THR A 912 -33.34 3.83 -12.52
CA THR A 912 -32.88 4.28 -13.85
C THR A 912 -32.43 5.74 -13.90
N PRO A 913 -33.14 6.72 -13.29
CA PRO A 913 -32.69 8.11 -13.29
C PRO A 913 -31.33 8.33 -12.62
N VAL A 914 -31.04 7.57 -11.56
CA VAL A 914 -29.77 7.67 -10.82
C VAL A 914 -28.65 6.96 -11.57
N TYR A 915 -28.95 5.81 -12.20
CA TYR A 915 -28.01 5.18 -13.14
C TYR A 915 -27.63 6.15 -14.26
N GLN A 916 -28.61 6.77 -14.91
CA GLN A 916 -28.39 7.73 -16.00
C GLN A 916 -27.63 8.98 -15.55
N PHE A 917 -27.80 9.40 -14.29
CA PHE A 917 -26.99 10.47 -13.71
C PHE A 917 -25.51 10.07 -13.63
N PHE A 918 -25.18 8.91 -13.07
CA PHE A 918 -23.79 8.44 -13.00
C PHE A 918 -23.20 8.15 -14.38
N ASP A 919 -23.99 7.61 -15.30
CA ASP A 919 -23.61 7.33 -16.69
C ASP A 919 -23.31 8.62 -17.48
N ARG A 920 -24.07 9.70 -17.21
CA ARG A 920 -23.86 11.01 -17.84
C ARG A 920 -22.62 11.73 -17.33
N TRP A 921 -22.29 11.53 -16.05
CA TRP A 921 -21.24 12.26 -15.34
C TRP A 921 -20.06 11.35 -14.98
N ASP A 922 -19.89 10.23 -15.67
CA ASP A 922 -18.83 9.22 -15.54
C ASP A 922 -17.41 9.83 -15.53
N GLN A 923 -17.14 10.78 -16.43
CA GLN A 923 -15.85 11.47 -16.53
C GLN A 923 -15.67 12.56 -15.47
N THR A 924 -16.74 12.95 -14.78
CA THR A 924 -16.72 14.02 -13.77
C THR A 924 -16.67 13.46 -12.35
N VAL A 925 -17.48 12.43 -12.07
CA VAL A 925 -17.58 11.79 -10.76
C VAL A 925 -16.31 11.00 -10.48
N GLN A 926 -15.51 11.49 -9.54
CA GLN A 926 -14.27 10.85 -9.10
C GLN A 926 -14.51 9.95 -7.88
N GLN A 927 -15.48 10.28 -7.04
CA GLN A 927 -15.73 9.58 -5.79
C GLN A 927 -17.22 9.49 -5.46
N VAL A 928 -17.65 8.32 -4.99
CA VAL A 928 -19.01 8.08 -4.51
C VAL A 928 -18.96 7.70 -3.03
N TYR A 929 -19.73 8.44 -2.21
CA TYR A 929 -19.96 8.14 -0.80
C TYR A 929 -21.30 7.43 -0.63
N ILE A 930 -21.30 6.20 -0.16
CA ILE A 930 -22.54 5.45 0.12
C ILE A 930 -22.85 5.54 1.61
N PHE A 931 -23.90 6.27 1.97
CA PHE A 931 -24.32 6.45 3.36
C PHE A 931 -25.28 5.35 3.80
N GLY A 932 -24.88 4.64 4.86
CA GLY A 932 -25.63 3.55 5.46
C GLY A 932 -25.12 2.16 5.04
N GLY A 933 -25.39 1.17 5.89
CA GLY A 933 -24.93 -0.21 5.70
C GLY A 933 -25.58 -0.94 4.50
N PRO A 934 -25.18 -2.18 4.21
CA PRO A 934 -25.70 -2.98 3.10
C PRO A 934 -27.22 -3.18 3.11
N ASN A 935 -27.85 -3.15 4.28
CA ASN A 935 -29.31 -3.23 4.45
C ASN A 935 -30.04 -1.90 4.18
N SER A 936 -29.31 -0.78 4.08
CA SER A 936 -29.81 0.50 3.59
C SER A 936 -29.55 0.63 2.09
N VAL A 937 -28.32 0.42 1.64
CA VAL A 937 -27.96 0.47 0.22
C VAL A 937 -27.22 -0.81 -0.12
N SER A 938 -27.81 -1.71 -0.91
CA SER A 938 -27.24 -3.03 -1.16
C SER A 938 -25.94 -3.01 -1.99
N ALA A 939 -25.20 -4.11 -1.97
CA ALA A 939 -24.05 -4.31 -2.85
C ALA A 939 -24.45 -4.29 -4.35
N ASN A 940 -25.69 -4.68 -4.67
CA ASN A 940 -26.22 -4.60 -6.04
C ASN A 940 -26.34 -3.15 -6.52
N VAL A 941 -26.84 -2.24 -5.68
CA VAL A 941 -26.88 -0.80 -6.01
C VAL A 941 -25.47 -0.30 -6.30
N LYS A 942 -24.49 -0.63 -5.45
CA LYS A 942 -23.09 -0.25 -5.65
C LYS A 942 -22.53 -0.79 -6.98
N THR A 943 -22.77 -2.06 -7.28
CA THR A 943 -22.34 -2.67 -8.54
C THR A 943 -22.91 -1.93 -9.75
N GLN A 944 -24.17 -1.49 -9.67
CA GLN A 944 -24.82 -0.72 -10.73
C GLN A 944 -24.25 0.70 -10.86
N ILE A 945 -23.85 1.34 -9.76
CA ILE A 945 -23.15 2.64 -9.79
C ILE A 945 -21.79 2.49 -10.49
N ASN A 946 -20.98 1.52 -10.07
CA ASN A 946 -19.66 1.27 -10.67
C ASN A 946 -19.76 0.95 -12.16
N LYS A 947 -20.81 0.23 -12.56
CA LYS A 947 -21.08 -0.05 -13.98
C LYS A 947 -21.44 1.19 -14.78
N ALA A 948 -22.15 2.14 -14.18
CA ALA A 948 -22.49 3.41 -14.83
C ALA A 948 -21.25 4.31 -14.99
N LEU A 949 -20.32 4.29 -14.02
CA LEU A 949 -19.09 5.09 -14.04
C LEU A 949 -17.94 4.50 -14.89
N ALA A 950 -18.11 3.29 -15.43
CA ALA A 950 -17.08 2.58 -16.20
C ALA A 950 -17.29 2.63 -17.72
N GLN A 951 -18.29 3.40 -18.18
CA GLN A 951 -18.53 3.67 -19.60
C GLN A 951 -17.74 4.90 -20.04
#